data_AF-A0A849K8W9-F1
#
_entry.id   AF-A0A849K8W9-F1
#
_cell.length_a   1.000
_cell.length_b   1.000
_cell.length_c   1.000
_cell.angle_alpha   90.00
_cell.angle_beta   90.00
_cell.angle_gamma   90.00
#
_symmetry.space_group_name_H-M   'P 1'
#
loop_
_entity.id
_entity.type
_entity.pdbx_description
1 polymer ?
#
loop_
_entity_poly.entity_id
_entity_poly.type
_entity_poly.pdbx_seq_one_letter_code
_entity_poly.pdbx_strand_id
1 'polypeptide(L)'
;MLQDELDAALRSVFRFSEALGQRTLEEIVNDIRARLLQDGKELILLIEDFAALAGIQETLLSLMISESDHGGHRVRAPLRTALAVTDGFLPSRQTILTRAKREWVIPNMGASEEEVIQRLTRMAGRYLNAARWGVEALREQFRDSQEQDLNAWVRPFRLELEDQEQEQLEAFGTESGHPLFPLSPLAVSVLARREMTVDGKLLFNPRKFINAVLRDVLLKRDAQLNGQFPPPNFKAATLKTNADLELRSQGRDAGVHDRLVPLLAFWAGDPRNLSDPPAVARGVFEAFGLPWPFGVASAPLPPPPPPTAGGTHSPPASPPPVQQLGTSGMEQDLEAWATGPLTQTRANRLRTVLATALGQRMDWNSLRMAYGQIRKEFFWLPFAQVGNPTSTPKFVVAPEVRPIPATVRRALAALDRWDVNGSNWDYPVAEDDYAYAQALLDQLEQQARAYFVQKAEREAAVLGRILHRQALLLRLAKRGDPAKPRFAEMLAVAVPMQASEALREVPHVGQVIALQERAIQSREALRKLYLEKVCCFQGDGATPHAIDSVRAAKAWKATEEGAETGQLRFDDVSLGTAIGELSATRLQSVVTRLGNAVRSLRPGVLELAGPTFDAGVPAALNAVVSSARKAGVLASQCTNMAEIERSIAWMETPDAREFLRALSDFSEPGADDTLQAQLTTWAKVDVVLLGTANHALNSVAALVKATQRNATAQLRAEGGADVAEKMGQLIKNLRSLGEAP
;
A
#
# COMPACT_ATOMS: atom_id res chain seq x y z
N MET A 1 7.98 27.15 9.16
CA MET A 1 8.89 26.34 10.00
C MET A 1 8.79 24.85 9.71
N LEU A 2 7.65 24.16 9.90
CA LEU A 2 7.56 22.71 9.63
C LEU A 2 7.61 22.36 8.13
N GLN A 3 7.04 23.22 7.28
CA GLN A 3 7.08 23.10 5.82
C GLN A 3 8.49 23.32 5.26
N ASP A 4 9.24 24.28 5.80
CA ASP A 4 10.61 24.60 5.37
C ASP A 4 11.57 23.45 5.70
N GLU A 5 11.40 22.80 6.85
CA GLU A 5 12.19 21.61 7.22
C GLU A 5 11.79 20.36 6.45
N LEU A 6 10.50 20.23 6.08
CA LEU A 6 10.01 19.14 5.23
C LEU A 6 10.60 19.24 3.82
N ASP A 7 10.66 20.45 3.26
CA ASP A 7 11.26 20.71 1.94
C ASP A 7 12.77 20.39 1.92
N ALA A 8 13.50 20.79 2.96
CA ALA A 8 14.92 20.45 3.11
C ALA A 8 15.13 18.93 3.23
N ALA A 9 14.27 18.24 3.99
CA ALA A 9 14.31 16.79 4.13
C ALA A 9 14.01 16.07 2.80
N LEU A 10 12.98 16.52 2.06
CA LEU A 10 12.58 15.97 0.76
C LEU A 10 13.68 16.11 -0.30
N ARG A 11 14.42 17.24 -0.33
CA ARG A 11 15.60 17.40 -1.21
C ARG A 11 16.67 16.35 -0.95
N SER A 12 16.91 16.03 0.33
CA SER A 12 17.91 15.01 0.68
C SER A 12 17.44 13.59 0.37
N VAL A 13 16.13 13.33 0.48
CA VAL A 13 15.52 12.00 0.25
C VAL A 13 15.43 11.68 -1.23
N PHE A 14 15.05 12.64 -2.07
CA PHE A 14 14.86 12.40 -3.51
C PHE A 14 16.15 12.42 -4.34
N ARG A 15 17.31 12.75 -3.74
CA ARG A 15 18.63 12.72 -4.41
C ARG A 15 18.59 13.28 -5.85
N PHE A 16 17.89 14.39 -6.05
CA PHE A 16 17.66 14.97 -7.38
C PHE A 16 18.97 15.23 -8.14
N SER A 17 20.04 15.56 -7.43
CA SER A 17 21.39 15.69 -7.98
C SER A 17 21.96 14.38 -8.54
N GLU A 18 21.67 13.20 -7.95
CA GLU A 18 22.16 11.92 -8.49
C GLU A 18 21.40 11.51 -9.75
N ALA A 19 20.08 11.74 -9.81
CA ALA A 19 19.26 11.45 -10.99
C ALA A 19 19.54 12.39 -12.17
N LEU A 20 20.01 13.60 -11.89
CA LEU A 20 20.32 14.65 -12.89
C LEU A 20 21.83 14.75 -13.22
N GLY A 21 22.64 13.76 -12.83
CA GLY A 21 24.07 13.71 -13.19
C GLY A 21 24.92 14.79 -12.48
N GLN A 22 24.69 15.01 -11.20
CA GLN A 22 25.26 16.05 -10.33
C GLN A 22 24.90 17.50 -10.68
N ARG A 23 24.01 17.73 -11.64
CA ARG A 23 23.54 19.07 -12.01
C ARG A 23 22.32 19.47 -11.21
N THR A 24 22.21 20.77 -10.91
CA THR A 24 21.02 21.32 -10.26
C THR A 24 19.88 21.53 -11.28
N LEU A 25 18.62 21.50 -10.83
CA LEU A 25 17.48 21.83 -11.69
C LEU A 25 17.62 23.24 -12.28
N GLU A 26 18.24 24.16 -11.54
CA GLU A 26 18.52 25.51 -11.99
C GLU A 26 19.49 25.55 -13.18
N GLU A 27 20.58 24.79 -13.11
CA GLU A 27 21.54 24.65 -14.22
C GLU A 27 20.89 24.08 -15.48
N ILE A 28 20.03 23.06 -15.32
CA ILE A 28 19.38 22.41 -16.46
C ILE A 28 18.41 23.37 -17.15
N VAL A 29 17.57 24.08 -16.39
CA VAL A 29 16.63 25.05 -16.97
C VAL A 29 17.38 26.24 -17.57
N ASN A 30 18.51 26.65 -16.99
CA ASN A 30 19.38 27.65 -17.59
C ASN A 30 19.99 27.19 -18.93
N ASP A 31 20.47 25.96 -19.02
CA ASP A 31 20.99 25.37 -20.27
C ASP A 31 19.90 25.30 -21.35
N ILE A 32 18.69 24.87 -20.98
CA ILE A 32 17.53 24.84 -21.87
C ILE A 32 17.22 26.25 -22.38
N ARG A 33 17.18 27.25 -21.49
CA ARG A 33 16.90 28.64 -21.85
C ARG A 33 18.01 29.28 -22.69
N ALA A 34 19.27 28.92 -22.47
CA ALA A 34 20.37 29.35 -23.31
C ALA A 34 20.25 28.78 -24.73
N ARG A 35 19.86 27.51 -24.86
CA ARG A 35 19.62 26.88 -26.17
C ARG A 35 18.41 27.46 -26.89
N LEU A 36 17.29 27.66 -26.19
CA LEU A 36 16.09 28.27 -26.78
C LEU A 36 16.34 29.71 -27.26
N LEU A 37 17.24 30.44 -26.59
CA LEU A 37 17.62 31.78 -27.02
C LEU A 37 18.33 31.77 -28.38
N GLN A 38 19.20 30.77 -28.64
CA GLN A 38 19.86 30.59 -29.93
C GLN A 38 18.83 30.37 -31.05
N ASP A 39 17.71 29.73 -30.73
CA ASP A 39 16.61 29.47 -31.65
C ASP A 39 15.59 30.64 -31.72
N GLY A 40 15.80 31.73 -30.98
CA GLY A 40 14.86 32.86 -30.90
C GLY A 40 13.53 32.54 -30.22
N LYS A 41 13.48 31.49 -29.39
CA LYS A 41 12.26 30.99 -28.72
C LYS A 41 12.17 31.47 -27.27
N GLU A 42 10.95 31.43 -26.73
CA GLU A 42 10.67 31.64 -25.30
C GLU A 42 10.25 30.33 -24.62
N LEU A 43 10.45 30.25 -23.30
CA LEU A 43 10.01 29.11 -22.48
C LEU A 43 8.71 29.49 -21.75
N ILE A 44 7.67 28.68 -21.91
CA ILE A 44 6.39 28.83 -21.19
C ILE A 44 6.26 27.68 -20.19
N LEU A 45 6.11 28.02 -18.92
CA LEU A 45 5.94 27.07 -17.83
C LEU A 45 4.55 27.22 -17.21
N LEU A 46 3.74 26.18 -17.24
CA LEU A 46 2.38 26.16 -16.67
C LEU A 46 2.36 25.16 -15.53
N ILE A 47 2.06 25.62 -14.31
CA ILE A 47 2.04 24.78 -13.11
C ILE A 47 0.67 24.87 -12.46
N GLU A 48 -0.06 23.76 -12.48
CA GLU A 48 -1.45 23.64 -12.00
C GLU A 48 -1.56 23.38 -10.49
N ASP A 49 -0.67 22.56 -9.92
CA ASP A 49 -0.67 22.26 -8.49
C ASP A 49 0.74 22.44 -7.93
N PHE A 50 1.02 23.65 -7.46
CA PHE A 50 2.33 23.94 -6.90
C PHE A 50 2.55 23.24 -5.56
N ALA A 51 1.49 22.96 -4.80
CA ALA A 51 1.57 22.28 -3.50
C ALA A 51 2.03 20.83 -3.65
N ALA A 52 1.66 20.16 -4.75
CA ALA A 52 2.11 18.80 -5.08
C ALA A 52 3.63 18.71 -5.37
N LEU A 53 4.31 19.83 -5.63
CA LEU A 53 5.74 19.87 -5.96
C LEU A 53 6.67 20.05 -4.74
N ALA A 54 6.23 19.63 -3.55
CA ALA A 54 6.99 19.73 -2.31
C ALA A 54 8.43 19.19 -2.46
N GLY A 55 9.41 19.92 -1.93
CA GLY A 55 10.85 19.65 -2.05
C GLY A 55 11.57 20.40 -3.18
N ILE A 56 10.89 20.77 -4.28
CA ILE A 56 11.49 21.56 -5.38
C ILE A 56 10.90 22.98 -5.53
N GLN A 57 10.01 23.36 -4.62
CA GLN A 57 9.26 24.62 -4.69
C GLN A 57 10.18 25.85 -4.71
N GLU A 58 11.13 25.99 -3.77
CA GLU A 58 12.04 27.16 -3.78
C GLU A 58 12.90 27.23 -5.05
N THR A 59 13.37 26.08 -5.55
CA THR A 59 14.21 26.03 -6.76
C THR A 59 13.41 26.43 -8.01
N LEU A 60 12.14 26.07 -8.08
CA LEU A 60 11.26 26.53 -9.16
C LEU A 60 10.97 28.03 -9.05
N LEU A 61 10.83 28.56 -7.83
CA LEU A 61 10.60 29.98 -7.64
C LEU A 61 11.85 30.81 -7.94
N SER A 62 13.04 30.37 -7.52
CA SER A 62 14.30 31.04 -7.88
C SER A 62 14.48 31.09 -9.40
N LEU A 63 14.11 30.02 -10.10
CA LEU A 63 14.08 29.96 -11.55
C LEU A 63 13.12 30.98 -12.18
N MET A 64 11.90 31.12 -11.65
CA MET A 64 10.93 32.11 -12.14
C MET A 64 11.39 33.55 -11.94
N ILE A 65 12.17 33.81 -10.88
CA ILE A 65 12.72 35.13 -10.58
C ILE A 65 13.93 35.46 -11.48
N SER A 66 14.63 34.46 -12.01
CA SER A 66 15.89 34.66 -12.76
C SER A 66 15.74 35.55 -14.00
N GLU A 67 16.58 36.60 -14.07
CA GLU A 67 16.54 37.58 -15.17
C GLU A 67 17.07 36.99 -16.49
N SER A 68 16.50 37.48 -17.59
CA SER A 68 16.87 37.03 -18.96
C SER A 68 18.06 37.82 -19.53
N ASP A 69 18.25 39.04 -19.04
CA ASP A 69 19.28 39.97 -19.46
C ASP A 69 20.29 40.14 -18.32
N HIS A 70 21.59 40.04 -18.62
CA HIS A 70 22.66 40.20 -17.65
C HIS A 70 23.74 41.11 -18.26
N GLY A 71 24.08 42.19 -17.58
CA GLY A 71 25.07 43.16 -18.10
C GLY A 71 24.67 43.82 -19.42
N GLY A 72 23.37 44.01 -19.68
CA GLY A 72 22.86 44.63 -20.91
C GLY A 72 22.78 43.71 -22.14
N HIS A 73 23.17 42.44 -22.01
CA HIS A 73 23.06 41.43 -23.06
C HIS A 73 22.07 40.33 -22.67
N ARG A 74 21.25 39.90 -23.63
CA ARG A 74 20.31 38.79 -23.41
C ARG A 74 21.09 37.47 -23.42
N VAL A 75 21.11 36.80 -22.27
CA VAL A 75 21.87 35.56 -22.03
C VAL A 75 20.95 34.35 -21.85
N ARG A 76 19.66 34.56 -21.62
CA ARG A 76 18.66 33.49 -21.49
C ARG A 76 17.39 33.83 -22.29
N ALA A 77 16.73 32.81 -22.82
CA ALA A 77 15.40 32.98 -23.40
C ALA A 77 14.41 33.55 -22.37
N PRO A 78 13.46 34.41 -22.78
CA PRO A 78 12.38 34.87 -21.92
C PRO A 78 11.62 33.68 -21.31
N LEU A 79 11.30 33.77 -20.02
CA LEU A 79 10.48 32.80 -19.31
C LEU A 79 9.12 33.44 -19.00
N ARG A 80 8.04 32.76 -19.40
CA ARG A 80 6.67 33.09 -18.96
C ARG A 80 6.17 31.97 -18.07
N THR A 81 5.53 32.34 -16.97
CA THR A 81 5.03 31.35 -16.03
C THR A 81 3.61 31.67 -15.60
N ALA A 82 2.76 30.65 -15.58
CA ALA A 82 1.47 30.67 -14.89
C ALA A 82 1.52 29.64 -13.76
N LEU A 83 1.23 30.10 -12.55
CA LEU A 83 1.36 29.32 -11.32
C LEU A 83 0.04 29.36 -10.56
N ALA A 84 -0.53 28.18 -10.28
CA ALA A 84 -1.66 28.04 -9.38
C ALA A 84 -1.17 27.67 -7.97
N VAL A 85 -1.61 28.46 -6.99
CA VAL A 85 -1.27 28.33 -5.58
C VAL A 85 -2.52 28.37 -4.72
N THR A 86 -2.50 27.67 -3.58
CA THR A 86 -3.56 27.76 -2.57
C THR A 86 -3.32 28.94 -1.63
N ASP A 87 -4.39 29.48 -1.05
CA ASP A 87 -4.30 30.57 -0.06
C ASP A 87 -3.34 30.21 1.10
N GLY A 88 -2.54 31.21 1.53
CA GLY A 88 -1.58 31.03 2.62
C GLY A 88 -0.26 30.35 2.23
N PHE A 89 -0.06 30.02 0.94
CA PHE A 89 1.18 29.38 0.47
C PHE A 89 2.33 30.36 0.19
N LEU A 90 2.05 31.63 -0.11
CA LEU A 90 3.07 32.67 -0.42
C LEU A 90 3.38 33.74 0.67
N PRO A 91 2.99 33.62 1.96
CA PRO A 91 3.02 34.75 2.90
C PRO A 91 4.42 35.29 3.22
N SER A 92 5.50 34.57 2.90
CA SER A 92 6.90 34.98 3.10
C SER A 92 7.65 35.39 1.83
N ARG A 93 7.03 35.35 0.64
CA ARG A 93 7.73 35.54 -0.66
C ARG A 93 7.27 36.78 -1.45
N GLN A 94 7.29 37.95 -0.82
CA GLN A 94 6.88 39.25 -1.41
C GLN A 94 7.62 39.62 -2.73
N THR A 95 8.84 39.14 -2.93
CA THR A 95 9.64 39.38 -4.15
C THR A 95 9.06 38.71 -5.40
N ILE A 96 8.22 37.69 -5.24
CA ILE A 96 7.57 36.98 -6.35
C ILE A 96 6.30 37.71 -6.76
N LEU A 97 5.49 38.10 -5.77
CA LEU A 97 4.27 38.87 -5.99
C LEU A 97 4.57 40.22 -6.67
N THR A 98 5.69 40.86 -6.32
CA THR A 98 6.14 42.11 -6.97
C THR A 98 6.65 41.93 -8.41
N ARG A 99 7.05 40.71 -8.81
CA ARG A 99 7.44 40.37 -10.19
C ARG A 99 6.30 39.75 -11.00
N ALA A 100 5.20 39.36 -10.35
CA ALA A 100 3.99 38.87 -11.01
C ALA A 100 3.30 40.02 -11.77
N LYS A 101 3.14 39.86 -13.09
CA LYS A 101 2.47 40.88 -13.91
C LYS A 101 0.96 40.90 -13.73
N ARG A 102 0.37 39.76 -13.35
CA ARG A 102 -1.07 39.57 -13.13
C ARG A 102 -1.27 38.53 -12.04
N GLU A 103 -2.27 38.77 -11.21
CA GLU A 103 -2.75 37.84 -10.19
C GLU A 103 -4.23 37.57 -10.46
N TRP A 104 -4.63 36.30 -10.39
CA TRP A 104 -6.03 35.91 -10.47
C TRP A 104 -6.39 35.12 -9.23
N VAL A 105 -7.06 35.78 -8.30
CA VAL A 105 -7.51 35.15 -7.06
C VAL A 105 -8.85 34.46 -7.35
N ILE A 106 -8.95 33.18 -6.99
CA ILE A 106 -10.23 32.48 -6.94
C ILE A 106 -10.75 32.69 -5.50
N PRO A 107 -11.69 33.63 -5.26
CA PRO A 107 -12.10 33.96 -3.91
C PRO A 107 -12.82 32.76 -3.26
N ASN A 108 -12.23 32.24 -2.19
CA ASN A 108 -12.85 31.25 -1.30
C ASN A 108 -13.54 31.90 -0.09
N MET A 109 -13.27 33.17 0.20
CA MET A 109 -13.77 33.90 1.37
C MET A 109 -14.67 35.05 0.95
N GLY A 110 -15.85 35.17 1.57
CA GLY A 110 -16.73 36.34 1.47
C GLY A 110 -17.99 36.18 0.61
N ALA A 111 -18.22 35.03 -0.02
CA ALA A 111 -19.49 34.75 -0.67
C ALA A 111 -20.58 34.49 0.39
N SER A 112 -21.77 35.08 0.23
CA SER A 112 -22.91 34.73 1.09
C SER A 112 -23.32 33.28 0.85
N GLU A 113 -24.04 32.69 1.79
CA GLU A 113 -24.55 31.32 1.63
C GLU A 113 -25.38 31.18 0.34
N GLU A 114 -26.20 32.18 0.03
CA GLU A 114 -27.01 32.25 -1.18
C GLU A 114 -26.16 32.26 -2.45
N GLU A 115 -25.05 33.01 -2.44
CA GLU A 115 -24.13 33.07 -3.57
C GLU A 115 -23.42 31.72 -3.77
N VAL A 116 -23.03 31.06 -2.68
CA VAL A 116 -22.45 29.71 -2.74
C VAL A 116 -23.45 28.71 -3.33
N ILE A 117 -24.70 28.73 -2.87
CA ILE A 117 -25.76 27.88 -3.42
C ILE A 117 -26.01 28.19 -4.89
N GLN A 118 -26.09 29.45 -5.30
CA GLN A 118 -26.28 29.84 -6.70
C GLN A 118 -25.14 29.31 -7.59
N ARG A 119 -23.89 29.41 -7.13
CA ARG A 119 -22.73 28.86 -7.83
C ARG A 119 -22.81 27.34 -7.96
N LEU A 120 -23.22 26.63 -6.92
CA LEU A 120 -23.37 25.16 -6.93
C LEU A 120 -24.53 24.72 -7.84
N THR A 121 -25.65 25.45 -7.86
CA THR A 121 -26.77 25.19 -8.77
C THR A 121 -26.36 25.39 -10.23
N ARG A 122 -25.61 26.45 -10.54
CA ARG A 122 -25.05 26.67 -11.89
C ARG A 122 -24.08 25.57 -12.30
N MET A 123 -23.25 25.12 -11.35
CA MET A 123 -22.36 24.00 -11.56
C MET A 123 -23.15 22.71 -11.84
N ALA A 124 -24.20 22.42 -11.07
CA ALA A 124 -25.07 21.26 -11.30
C ALA A 124 -25.68 21.27 -12.71
N GLY A 125 -26.29 22.38 -13.13
CA GLY A 125 -26.88 22.51 -14.46
C GLY A 125 -25.90 22.21 -15.59
N ARG A 126 -24.69 22.80 -15.53
CA ARG A 126 -23.65 22.59 -16.54
C ARG A 126 -23.13 21.15 -16.57
N TYR A 127 -22.89 20.54 -15.40
CA TYR A 127 -22.40 19.17 -15.31
C TYR A 127 -23.46 18.15 -15.77
N LEU A 128 -24.72 18.36 -15.40
CA LEU A 128 -25.83 17.52 -15.87
C LEU A 128 -25.99 17.62 -17.39
N ASN A 129 -25.90 18.82 -17.95
CA ASN A 129 -25.94 19.03 -19.40
C ASN A 129 -24.81 18.29 -20.11
N ALA A 130 -23.57 18.40 -19.61
CA ALA A 130 -22.42 17.70 -20.16
C ALA A 130 -22.57 16.17 -20.04
N ALA A 131 -23.04 15.68 -18.89
CA ALA A 131 -23.24 14.25 -18.65
C ALA A 131 -24.27 13.63 -19.62
N ARG A 132 -25.29 14.37 -20.05
CA ARG A 132 -26.30 13.90 -21.01
C ARG A 132 -25.76 13.71 -22.42
N TRP A 133 -24.81 14.54 -22.85
CA TRP A 133 -24.12 14.36 -24.14
C TRP A 133 -23.16 13.17 -24.12
N GLY A 134 -22.52 12.90 -22.98
CA GLY A 134 -21.48 11.89 -22.88
C GLY A 134 -20.15 12.33 -23.51
N VAL A 135 -19.08 11.58 -23.21
CA VAL A 135 -17.71 11.98 -23.53
C VAL A 135 -17.43 12.09 -25.03
N GLU A 136 -18.04 11.22 -25.84
CA GLU A 136 -17.78 11.16 -27.28
C GLU A 136 -18.36 12.39 -27.99
N ALA A 137 -19.64 12.71 -27.76
CA ALA A 137 -20.29 13.87 -28.33
C ALA A 137 -19.66 15.20 -27.84
N LEU A 138 -19.20 15.26 -26.59
CA LEU A 138 -18.46 16.43 -26.10
C LEU A 138 -17.12 16.61 -26.84
N ARG A 139 -16.38 15.54 -27.12
CA ARG A 139 -15.14 15.62 -27.91
C ARG A 139 -15.39 16.08 -29.34
N GLU A 140 -16.54 15.75 -29.92
CA GLU A 140 -16.96 16.24 -31.24
C GLU A 140 -17.34 17.72 -31.18
N GLN A 141 -18.20 18.11 -30.24
CA GLN A 141 -18.58 19.52 -30.04
C GLN A 141 -17.37 20.43 -29.80
N PHE A 142 -16.37 19.95 -29.06
CA PHE A 142 -15.14 20.70 -28.82
C PHE A 142 -14.28 20.86 -30.10
N ARG A 143 -14.22 19.83 -30.94
CA ARG A 143 -13.53 19.89 -32.24
C ARG A 143 -14.23 20.84 -33.21
N ASP A 144 -15.55 20.86 -33.18
CA ASP A 144 -16.39 21.71 -34.04
C ASP A 144 -16.49 23.15 -33.55
N SER A 145 -16.22 23.41 -32.26
CA SER A 145 -16.20 24.76 -31.72
C SER A 145 -14.95 25.49 -32.21
N GLN A 146 -15.08 26.24 -33.31
CA GLN A 146 -14.05 27.19 -33.71
C GLN A 146 -13.94 28.30 -32.67
N GLU A 147 -12.90 28.22 -31.82
CA GLU A 147 -12.21 29.20 -30.94
C GLU A 147 -12.91 30.50 -30.42
N GLN A 148 -14.20 30.75 -30.62
CA GLN A 148 -14.78 32.08 -30.38
C GLN A 148 -15.39 32.26 -28.98
N ASP A 149 -15.76 31.19 -28.27
CA ASP A 149 -16.16 31.28 -26.85
C ASP A 149 -15.89 29.99 -26.07
N LEU A 150 -14.84 30.03 -25.23
CA LEU A 150 -14.44 28.93 -24.33
C LEU A 150 -15.52 28.57 -23.29
N ASN A 151 -16.52 29.42 -23.07
CA ASN A 151 -17.59 29.19 -22.10
C ASN A 151 -18.89 28.65 -22.72
N ALA A 152 -19.01 28.62 -24.05
CA ALA A 152 -20.26 28.30 -24.74
C ALA A 152 -20.15 27.12 -25.72
N TRP A 153 -19.03 26.39 -25.74
CA TRP A 153 -18.82 25.28 -26.67
C TRP A 153 -19.71 24.06 -26.40
N VAL A 154 -20.16 23.86 -25.15
CA VAL A 154 -21.08 22.78 -24.79
C VAL A 154 -22.51 23.20 -25.10
N ARG A 155 -23.13 22.58 -26.10
CA ARG A 155 -24.50 22.90 -26.52
C ARG A 155 -25.51 22.47 -25.44
N PRO A 156 -26.63 23.18 -25.24
CA PRO A 156 -27.72 22.70 -24.42
C PRO A 156 -28.26 21.37 -24.96
N PHE A 157 -28.32 20.35 -24.10
CA PHE A 157 -28.92 19.06 -24.41
C PHE A 157 -30.44 19.19 -24.38
N ARG A 158 -31.10 18.87 -25.49
CA ARG A 158 -32.57 18.90 -25.62
C ARG A 158 -33.06 17.56 -26.16
N LEU A 159 -34.18 17.09 -25.61
CA LEU A 159 -34.95 15.97 -26.12
C LEU A 159 -36.32 16.49 -26.51
N GLU A 160 -36.89 15.92 -27.57
CA GLU A 160 -38.33 16.06 -27.82
C GLU A 160 -39.04 15.14 -26.82
N LEU A 161 -39.89 15.73 -25.99
CA LEU A 161 -40.62 15.07 -24.91
C LEU A 161 -42.12 15.27 -25.13
N GLU A 162 -42.93 14.31 -24.68
CA GLU A 162 -44.38 14.49 -24.63
C GLU A 162 -44.74 15.55 -23.58
N ASP A 163 -45.92 16.18 -23.70
CA ASP A 163 -46.34 17.30 -22.83
C ASP A 163 -46.25 16.94 -21.33
N GLN A 164 -46.61 15.70 -20.96
CA GLN A 164 -46.54 15.21 -19.59
C GLN A 164 -45.10 15.06 -19.09
N GLU A 165 -44.18 14.54 -19.92
CA GLU A 165 -42.76 14.39 -19.56
C GLU A 165 -42.06 15.74 -19.47
N GLN A 166 -42.47 16.69 -20.33
CA GLN A 166 -42.01 18.07 -20.31
C GLN A 166 -42.44 18.77 -19.01
N GLU A 167 -43.71 18.63 -18.59
CA GLU A 167 -44.21 19.19 -17.32
C GLU A 167 -43.48 18.59 -16.10
N GLN A 168 -43.20 17.29 -16.12
CA GLN A 168 -42.41 16.63 -15.09
C GLN A 168 -40.96 17.13 -15.03
N LEU A 169 -40.32 17.34 -16.18
CA LEU A 169 -38.96 17.88 -16.26
C LEU A 169 -38.91 19.32 -15.75
N GLU A 170 -39.90 20.14 -16.09
CA GLU A 170 -40.02 21.53 -15.66
C GLU A 170 -40.21 21.68 -14.15
N ALA A 171 -40.84 20.69 -13.48
CA ALA A 171 -41.00 20.66 -12.03
C ALA A 171 -39.67 20.69 -11.25
N PHE A 172 -38.57 20.23 -11.87
CA PHE A 172 -37.23 20.28 -11.28
C PHE A 172 -36.50 21.60 -11.54
N GLY A 173 -37.04 22.45 -12.42
CA GLY A 173 -36.46 23.73 -12.79
C GLY A 173 -35.25 23.62 -13.72
N THR A 174 -34.79 24.79 -14.15
CA THR A 174 -33.62 24.94 -15.01
C THR A 174 -32.66 25.95 -14.40
N GLU A 175 -31.38 25.83 -14.73
CA GLU A 175 -30.37 26.82 -14.38
C GLU A 175 -29.56 27.16 -15.63
N SER A 176 -29.52 28.44 -15.99
CA SER A 176 -28.89 28.91 -17.24
C SER A 176 -29.35 28.13 -18.49
N GLY A 177 -30.62 27.73 -18.54
CA GLY A 177 -31.20 26.96 -19.65
C GLY A 177 -30.91 25.45 -19.62
N HIS A 178 -30.29 24.93 -18.57
CA HIS A 178 -30.04 23.50 -18.39
C HIS A 178 -31.02 22.89 -17.37
N PRO A 179 -31.79 21.84 -17.73
CA PRO A 179 -32.66 21.14 -16.79
C PRO A 179 -31.89 20.49 -15.65
N LEU A 180 -32.39 20.61 -14.41
CA LEU A 180 -31.70 20.15 -13.21
C LEU A 180 -32.03 18.69 -12.82
N PHE A 181 -33.02 18.06 -13.45
CA PHE A 181 -33.39 16.67 -13.16
C PHE A 181 -32.17 15.72 -13.14
N PRO A 182 -32.01 14.86 -12.11
CA PRO A 182 -32.97 14.56 -11.04
C PRO A 182 -32.88 15.47 -9.79
N LEU A 183 -32.14 16.57 -9.85
CA LEU A 183 -32.05 17.57 -8.79
C LEU A 183 -32.98 18.75 -9.07
N SER A 184 -33.17 19.62 -8.08
CA SER A 184 -33.83 20.91 -8.20
C SER A 184 -33.00 21.98 -7.47
N PRO A 185 -33.26 23.30 -7.64
CA PRO A 185 -32.55 24.33 -6.88
C PRO A 185 -32.68 24.12 -5.37
N LEU A 186 -33.87 23.68 -4.92
CA LEU A 186 -34.12 23.32 -3.53
C LEU A 186 -33.28 22.11 -3.10
N ALA A 187 -33.27 21.03 -3.88
CA ALA A 187 -32.49 19.84 -3.56
C ALA A 187 -30.98 20.11 -3.53
N VAL A 188 -30.46 20.90 -4.48
CA VAL A 188 -29.06 21.36 -4.47
C VAL A 188 -28.79 22.12 -3.18
N SER A 189 -29.68 23.02 -2.77
CA SER A 189 -29.49 23.80 -1.56
C SER A 189 -29.42 22.96 -0.28
N VAL A 190 -30.34 21.99 -0.11
CA VAL A 190 -30.38 21.13 1.08
C VAL A 190 -29.20 20.17 1.11
N LEU A 191 -28.91 19.50 -0.01
CA LEU A 191 -27.80 18.56 -0.11
C LEU A 191 -26.45 19.26 0.07
N ALA A 192 -26.27 20.46 -0.50
CA ALA A 192 -25.06 21.24 -0.31
C ALA A 192 -24.87 21.67 1.15
N ARG A 193 -25.91 22.21 1.81
CA ARG A 193 -25.84 22.56 3.25
C ARG A 193 -25.40 21.38 4.09
N ARG A 194 -26.03 20.23 3.87
CA ARG A 194 -25.71 19.04 4.62
C ARG A 194 -24.27 18.57 4.39
N GLU A 195 -23.87 18.45 3.13
CA GLU A 195 -22.60 17.80 2.79
C GLU A 195 -21.41 18.76 2.92
N MET A 196 -21.62 20.08 2.89
CA MET A 196 -20.54 21.07 2.70
C MET A 196 -20.45 22.15 3.78
N THR A 197 -21.29 22.06 4.82
CA THR A 197 -21.15 22.94 6.00
C THR A 197 -20.01 22.47 6.89
N VAL A 198 -19.11 23.39 7.23
CA VAL A 198 -18.00 23.17 8.18
C VAL A 198 -18.06 24.31 9.19
N ASP A 199 -18.02 23.99 10.48
CA ASP A 199 -18.12 24.96 11.58
C ASP A 199 -19.30 25.94 11.45
N GLY A 200 -20.44 25.44 10.98
CA GLY A 200 -21.68 26.22 10.80
C GLY A 200 -21.68 27.17 9.61
N LYS A 201 -20.65 27.13 8.75
CA LYS A 201 -20.59 27.92 7.50
C LYS A 201 -20.57 27.02 6.28
N LEU A 202 -21.38 27.36 5.28
CA LEU A 202 -21.36 26.67 4.00
C LEU A 202 -20.13 27.10 3.20
N LEU A 203 -19.25 26.14 2.89
CA LEU A 203 -18.04 26.39 2.11
C LEU A 203 -18.21 25.90 0.67
N PHE A 204 -17.82 26.73 -0.31
CA PHE A 204 -17.81 26.35 -1.71
C PHE A 204 -16.67 25.35 -2.00
N ASN A 205 -17.01 24.07 -2.19
CA ASN A 205 -16.06 23.02 -2.54
C ASN A 205 -16.56 22.19 -3.74
N PRO A 206 -16.11 22.50 -4.96
CA PRO A 206 -16.54 21.83 -6.20
C PRO A 206 -16.32 20.31 -6.19
N ARG A 207 -15.17 19.84 -5.69
CA ARG A 207 -14.84 18.41 -5.67
C ARG A 207 -15.76 17.63 -4.73
N LYS A 208 -16.01 18.18 -3.54
CA LYS A 208 -16.95 17.60 -2.57
C LYS A 208 -18.37 17.58 -3.16
N PHE A 209 -18.81 18.66 -3.80
CA PHE A 209 -20.12 18.74 -4.45
C PHE A 209 -20.31 17.70 -5.56
N ILE A 210 -19.33 17.56 -6.47
CA ILE A 210 -19.37 16.56 -7.55
C ILE A 210 -19.53 15.15 -6.97
N ASN A 211 -18.75 14.81 -5.94
CA ASN A 211 -18.73 13.45 -5.41
C ASN A 211 -19.96 13.15 -4.52
N ALA A 212 -20.27 14.05 -3.58
CA ALA A 212 -21.26 13.81 -2.54
C ALA A 212 -22.69 14.18 -2.94
N VAL A 213 -22.88 15.07 -3.93
CA VAL A 213 -24.20 15.52 -4.39
C VAL A 213 -24.49 14.99 -5.79
N LEU A 214 -23.70 15.37 -6.80
CA LEU A 214 -24.00 15.01 -8.19
C LEU A 214 -23.85 13.50 -8.42
N ARG A 215 -22.65 12.95 -8.17
CA ARG A 215 -22.32 11.57 -8.50
C ARG A 215 -23.13 10.58 -7.66
N ASP A 216 -23.28 10.80 -6.35
CA ASP A 216 -24.05 9.91 -5.47
C ASP A 216 -25.54 9.83 -5.88
N VAL A 217 -26.14 10.93 -6.35
CA VAL A 217 -27.51 10.91 -6.90
C VAL A 217 -27.54 10.22 -8.26
N LEU A 218 -26.66 10.60 -9.19
CA LEU A 218 -26.65 10.09 -10.56
C LEU A 218 -26.32 8.59 -10.67
N LEU A 219 -25.50 8.06 -9.76
CA LEU A 219 -25.19 6.62 -9.69
C LEU A 219 -26.40 5.76 -9.28
N LYS A 220 -27.52 6.36 -8.86
CA LYS A 220 -28.77 5.66 -8.52
C LYS A 220 -29.76 5.63 -9.68
N ARG A 221 -29.29 5.82 -10.91
CA ARG A 221 -30.09 5.71 -12.14
C ARG A 221 -30.91 4.41 -12.18
N ASP A 222 -30.31 3.28 -11.83
CA ASP A 222 -31.02 1.99 -11.86
C ASP A 222 -32.21 1.96 -10.89
N ALA A 223 -32.06 2.57 -9.71
CA ALA A 223 -33.17 2.72 -8.77
C ALA A 223 -34.29 3.59 -9.36
N GLN A 224 -33.95 4.65 -10.10
CA GLN A 224 -34.95 5.50 -10.77
C GLN A 224 -35.69 4.73 -11.87
N LEU A 225 -34.96 4.00 -12.72
CA LEU A 225 -35.55 3.20 -13.80
C LEU A 225 -36.47 2.10 -13.25
N ASN A 226 -36.16 1.55 -12.08
CA ASN A 226 -36.98 0.55 -11.41
C ASN A 226 -38.10 1.15 -10.53
N GLY A 227 -38.30 2.47 -10.55
CA GLY A 227 -39.32 3.14 -9.73
C GLY A 227 -39.07 3.04 -8.22
N GLN A 228 -37.81 2.85 -7.81
CA GLN A 228 -37.34 2.68 -6.42
C GLN A 228 -36.53 3.89 -5.90
N PHE A 229 -36.39 4.96 -6.68
CA PHE A 229 -35.67 6.17 -6.28
C PHE A 229 -36.60 7.23 -5.65
N PRO A 230 -36.17 7.98 -4.61
CA PRO A 230 -34.98 7.73 -3.82
C PRO A 230 -35.11 6.41 -3.04
N PRO A 231 -34.01 5.67 -2.81
CA PRO A 231 -34.05 4.46 -2.01
C PRO A 231 -34.39 4.77 -0.55
N PRO A 232 -34.98 3.81 0.20
CA PRO A 232 -35.13 3.92 1.65
C PRO A 232 -33.80 4.31 2.29
N ASN A 233 -33.85 5.17 3.31
CA ASN A 233 -32.66 5.62 4.04
C ASN A 233 -31.59 6.31 3.16
N PHE A 234 -31.97 6.89 2.01
CA PHE A 234 -31.03 7.65 1.18
C PHE A 234 -30.32 8.71 2.03
N LYS A 235 -29.00 8.55 2.14
CA LYS A 235 -28.14 9.33 3.03
C LYS A 235 -28.73 9.48 4.45
N ALA A 236 -29.25 8.44 5.10
CA ALA A 236 -29.73 8.55 6.49
C ALA A 236 -30.71 9.71 6.74
N ALA A 237 -31.62 9.95 5.80
CA ALA A 237 -32.57 11.05 5.89
C ALA A 237 -33.47 10.91 7.12
N THR A 238 -33.66 12.00 7.84
CA THR A 238 -34.65 12.13 8.90
C THR A 238 -35.53 13.35 8.60
N LEU A 239 -36.80 13.27 9.01
CA LEU A 239 -37.72 14.40 8.96
C LEU A 239 -37.85 15.01 10.36
N LYS A 240 -38.21 16.29 10.39
CA LYS A 240 -38.65 16.92 11.65
C LYS A 240 -39.89 16.19 12.19
N THR A 241 -39.98 16.11 13.51
CA THR A 241 -40.92 15.25 14.24
C THR A 241 -42.39 15.43 13.84
N ASN A 242 -42.84 16.64 13.52
CA ASN A 242 -44.23 16.90 13.13
C ASN A 242 -44.56 16.40 11.72
N ALA A 243 -43.72 16.67 10.72
CA ALA A 243 -43.93 16.17 9.36
C ALA A 243 -43.83 14.64 9.29
N ASP A 244 -42.93 14.02 10.08
CA ASP A 244 -42.84 12.56 10.19
C ASP A 244 -44.12 11.97 10.82
N LEU A 245 -44.63 12.59 11.89
CA LEU A 245 -45.88 12.16 12.53
C LEU A 245 -47.08 12.30 11.59
N GLU A 246 -47.21 13.43 10.90
CA GLU A 246 -48.25 13.65 9.90
C GLU A 246 -48.16 12.62 8.77
N LEU A 247 -46.96 12.33 8.27
CA LEU A 247 -46.73 11.33 7.23
C LEU A 247 -47.16 9.93 7.67
N ARG A 248 -46.82 9.53 8.90
CA ARG A 248 -47.24 8.25 9.50
C ARG A 248 -48.76 8.18 9.69
N SER A 249 -49.39 9.29 10.07
CA SER A 249 -50.85 9.36 10.27
C SER A 249 -51.67 9.15 8.99
N GLN A 250 -51.04 9.30 7.81
CA GLN A 250 -51.69 9.07 6.52
C GLN A 250 -51.84 7.58 6.16
N GLY A 251 -51.31 6.66 6.97
CA GLY A 251 -51.55 5.21 6.81
C GLY A 251 -51.02 4.61 5.50
N ARG A 252 -49.89 5.13 5.00
CA ARG A 252 -49.25 4.66 3.75
C ARG A 252 -48.49 3.34 3.98
N ASP A 253 -48.30 2.57 2.91
CA ASP A 253 -47.45 1.37 2.93
C ASP A 253 -46.01 1.73 3.35
N ALA A 254 -45.38 0.84 4.12
CA ALA A 254 -44.06 1.05 4.71
C ALA A 254 -42.98 1.36 3.64
N GLY A 255 -43.01 0.64 2.50
CA GLY A 255 -42.06 0.88 1.41
C GLY A 255 -42.23 2.25 0.74
N VAL A 256 -43.45 2.79 0.70
CA VAL A 256 -43.74 4.13 0.15
C VAL A 256 -43.38 5.20 1.18
N HIS A 257 -43.70 4.96 2.45
CA HIS A 257 -43.34 5.83 3.57
C HIS A 257 -41.81 6.06 3.64
N ASP A 258 -41.03 4.98 3.62
CA ASP A 258 -39.58 5.05 3.79
C ASP A 258 -38.85 5.73 2.64
N ARG A 259 -39.49 5.79 1.45
CA ARG A 259 -39.00 6.53 0.29
C ARG A 259 -39.47 7.99 0.28
N LEU A 260 -40.63 8.29 0.88
CA LEU A 260 -41.10 9.66 1.05
C LEU A 260 -40.23 10.45 2.03
N VAL A 261 -39.69 9.80 3.07
CA VAL A 261 -38.78 10.44 4.05
C VAL A 261 -37.60 11.15 3.38
N PRO A 262 -36.73 10.49 2.59
CA PRO A 262 -35.62 11.17 1.92
C PRO A 262 -36.07 12.14 0.83
N LEU A 263 -37.20 11.88 0.17
CA LEU A 263 -37.73 12.83 -0.82
C LEU A 263 -38.15 14.15 -0.16
N LEU A 264 -38.85 14.07 0.97
CA LEU A 264 -39.28 15.22 1.74
C LEU A 264 -38.09 15.95 2.37
N ALA A 265 -37.13 15.21 2.91
CA ALA A 265 -35.95 15.78 3.54
C ALA A 265 -35.10 16.58 2.54
N PHE A 266 -34.82 16.05 1.35
CA PHE A 266 -33.88 16.70 0.42
C PHE A 266 -34.54 17.46 -0.72
N TRP A 267 -35.59 16.94 -1.35
CA TRP A 267 -36.23 17.62 -2.50
C TRP A 267 -37.38 18.54 -2.11
N ALA A 268 -38.02 18.31 -0.96
CA ALA A 268 -39.09 19.17 -0.45
C ALA A 268 -38.63 20.21 0.59
N GLY A 269 -37.33 20.29 0.89
CA GLY A 269 -36.80 21.31 1.80
C GLY A 269 -36.98 21.01 3.29
N ASP A 270 -37.17 19.75 3.67
CA ASP A 270 -37.39 19.30 5.05
C ASP A 270 -38.51 20.10 5.76
N PRO A 271 -39.76 19.95 5.26
CA PRO A 271 -40.91 20.70 5.76
C PRO A 271 -41.15 20.39 7.24
N ARG A 272 -41.57 21.41 7.99
CA ARG A 272 -41.93 21.23 9.42
C ARG A 272 -43.25 20.50 9.57
N ASN A 273 -44.23 20.81 8.73
CA ASN A 273 -45.56 20.21 8.69
C ASN A 273 -45.95 19.93 7.23
N LEU A 274 -46.76 18.91 6.98
CA LEU A 274 -47.29 18.59 5.64
C LEU A 274 -48.56 19.40 5.32
N SER A 275 -49.06 20.14 6.31
CA SER A 275 -50.17 21.08 6.16
C SER A 275 -49.72 22.47 5.65
N ASP A 276 -48.43 22.78 5.74
CA ASP A 276 -47.88 24.06 5.26
C ASP A 276 -47.79 24.07 3.72
N PRO A 277 -47.90 25.26 3.07
CA PRO A 277 -47.68 25.38 1.63
C PRO A 277 -46.30 24.82 1.22
N PRO A 278 -46.24 23.82 0.32
CA PRO A 278 -44.99 23.17 -0.03
C PRO A 278 -44.10 24.05 -0.90
N ALA A 279 -42.79 24.03 -0.63
CA ALA A 279 -41.77 24.72 -1.42
C ALA A 279 -41.35 23.94 -2.70
N VAL A 280 -42.05 22.84 -3.01
CA VAL A 280 -41.72 21.90 -4.09
C VAL A 280 -42.95 21.67 -4.97
N ALA A 281 -42.72 21.47 -6.27
CA ALA A 281 -43.77 21.16 -7.22
C ALA A 281 -44.20 19.69 -7.12
N ARG A 282 -45.48 19.43 -7.40
CA ARG A 282 -46.06 18.08 -7.41
C ARG A 282 -45.39 17.15 -8.42
N GLY A 283 -44.99 17.68 -9.58
CA GLY A 283 -44.29 16.91 -10.62
C GLY A 283 -42.99 16.23 -10.15
N VAL A 284 -42.33 16.73 -9.09
CA VAL A 284 -41.14 16.08 -8.50
C VAL A 284 -41.49 14.72 -7.89
N PHE A 285 -42.65 14.61 -7.23
CA PHE A 285 -43.12 13.36 -6.64
C PHE A 285 -43.57 12.38 -7.72
N GLU A 286 -44.28 12.89 -8.73
CA GLU A 286 -44.78 12.10 -9.85
C GLU A 286 -43.63 11.51 -10.69
N ALA A 287 -42.58 12.30 -10.96
CA ALA A 287 -41.39 11.83 -11.67
C ALA A 287 -40.63 10.72 -10.93
N PHE A 288 -40.76 10.64 -9.59
CA PHE A 288 -40.17 9.58 -8.77
C PHE A 288 -41.16 8.46 -8.40
N GLY A 289 -42.38 8.50 -8.93
CA GLY A 289 -43.41 7.50 -8.69
C GLY A 289 -43.89 7.47 -7.24
N LEU A 290 -43.87 8.62 -6.54
CA LEU A 290 -44.27 8.73 -5.14
C LEU A 290 -45.56 9.57 -4.99
N PRO A 291 -46.44 9.25 -4.03
CA PRO A 291 -47.69 9.97 -3.87
C PRO A 291 -47.48 11.32 -3.16
N TRP A 292 -48.23 12.34 -3.59
CA TRP A 292 -48.20 13.67 -2.98
C TRP A 292 -48.66 13.66 -1.51
N PRO A 293 -47.84 14.11 -0.53
CA PRO A 293 -48.17 14.01 0.90
C PRO A 293 -48.76 15.28 1.52
N PHE A 294 -48.79 16.41 0.82
CA PHE A 294 -49.24 17.70 1.39
C PHE A 294 -50.76 17.87 1.30
N GLY A 295 -51.38 18.44 2.33
CA GLY A 295 -52.82 18.78 2.36
C GLY A 295 -53.78 17.59 2.49
N VAL A 296 -53.30 16.42 2.90
CA VAL A 296 -54.13 15.22 3.14
C VAL A 296 -54.68 15.26 4.56
N ALA A 297 -56.01 15.23 4.73
CA ALA A 297 -56.65 15.29 6.05
C ALA A 297 -56.30 14.05 6.90
N SER A 298 -55.79 14.27 8.12
CA SER A 298 -55.54 13.19 9.10
C SER A 298 -56.87 12.53 9.51
N ALA A 299 -56.93 11.20 9.48
CA ALA A 299 -58.08 10.46 9.98
C ALA A 299 -58.21 10.62 11.51
N PRO A 300 -59.43 10.74 12.08
CA PRO A 300 -59.60 10.83 13.53
C PRO A 300 -59.17 9.52 14.21
N LEU A 301 -58.34 9.63 15.25
CA LEU A 301 -57.99 8.52 16.13
C LEU A 301 -59.25 8.02 16.86
N PRO A 302 -59.54 6.71 16.89
CA PRO A 302 -60.71 6.19 17.59
C PRO A 302 -60.54 6.30 19.13
N PRO A 303 -61.61 6.61 19.89
CA PRO A 303 -61.53 6.75 21.34
C PRO A 303 -61.34 5.38 22.04
N PRO A 304 -60.62 5.34 23.18
CA PRO A 304 -60.36 4.08 23.90
C PRO A 304 -61.61 3.57 24.64
N PRO A 305 -61.92 2.26 24.63
CA PRO A 305 -63.12 1.73 25.26
C PRO A 305 -62.94 1.49 26.78
N PRO A 306 -64.04 1.51 27.57
CA PRO A 306 -64.01 1.30 29.02
C PRO A 306 -63.93 -0.20 29.41
N PRO A 307 -63.49 -0.53 30.64
CA PRO A 307 -63.22 -1.90 31.05
C PRO A 307 -64.46 -2.57 31.68
N THR A 308 -64.88 -3.73 31.16
CA THR A 308 -65.79 -4.64 31.88
C THR A 308 -65.38 -6.10 31.72
N ALA A 309 -65.56 -6.84 32.81
CA ALA A 309 -65.05 -8.18 33.06
C ALA A 309 -65.75 -9.30 32.26
N GLY A 310 -64.93 -10.27 31.82
CA GLY A 310 -65.19 -11.71 31.85
C GLY A 310 -66.38 -12.28 31.05
N GLY A 311 -66.08 -12.86 29.88
CA GLY A 311 -67.01 -13.77 29.19
C GLY A 311 -66.51 -14.23 27.82
N THR A 312 -65.69 -15.28 27.81
CA THR A 312 -65.41 -16.24 26.72
C THR A 312 -65.79 -15.84 25.29
N HIS A 313 -64.80 -15.39 24.51
CA HIS A 313 -64.41 -15.90 23.19
C HIS A 313 -63.01 -15.33 22.89
N SER A 314 -62.16 -16.14 22.24
CA SER A 314 -60.70 -16.01 22.13
C SER A 314 -60.16 -14.58 21.92
N PRO A 315 -59.18 -14.09 22.73
CA PRO A 315 -58.70 -12.72 22.60
C PRO A 315 -57.58 -12.55 21.55
N PRO A 316 -57.43 -11.32 21.00
CA PRO A 316 -56.63 -11.00 19.83
C PRO A 316 -55.14 -10.86 20.15
N ALA A 317 -54.32 -11.01 19.11
CA ALA A 317 -52.87 -10.83 19.15
C ALA A 317 -52.46 -9.48 19.77
N SER A 318 -51.43 -9.57 20.60
CA SER A 318 -50.76 -8.53 21.37
C SER A 318 -50.53 -7.20 20.63
N PRO A 319 -50.45 -6.06 21.34
CA PRO A 319 -50.08 -4.76 20.76
C PRO A 319 -48.76 -4.85 19.97
N PRO A 320 -48.54 -4.01 18.93
CA PRO A 320 -47.22 -3.91 18.33
C PRO A 320 -46.22 -3.55 19.44
N PRO A 321 -45.04 -4.20 19.50
CA PRO A 321 -44.16 -4.04 20.63
C PRO A 321 -43.74 -2.58 20.72
N VAL A 322 -43.84 -1.99 21.91
CA VAL A 322 -42.83 -1.01 22.35
C VAL A 322 -41.52 -1.63 21.92
N GLN A 323 -40.72 -0.97 21.07
CA GLN A 323 -39.43 -1.49 20.65
C GLN A 323 -38.67 -1.77 21.94
N GLN A 324 -38.69 -3.05 22.35
CA GLN A 324 -38.13 -3.44 23.64
C GLN A 324 -36.66 -3.12 23.47
N LEU A 325 -36.08 -2.34 24.39
CA LEU A 325 -34.63 -2.27 24.47
C LEU A 325 -34.17 -3.72 24.41
N GLY A 326 -33.41 -4.06 23.36
CA GLY A 326 -32.85 -5.38 23.20
C GLY A 326 -31.97 -5.65 24.42
N THR A 327 -32.54 -6.28 25.44
CA THR A 327 -31.86 -6.53 26.70
C THR A 327 -31.52 -8.01 26.71
N SER A 328 -30.24 -8.33 26.60
CA SER A 328 -29.75 -9.71 26.75
C SER A 328 -29.82 -10.21 28.21
N GLY A 329 -30.41 -9.40 29.12
CA GLY A 329 -30.35 -9.56 30.57
C GLY A 329 -29.02 -9.15 31.21
N MET A 330 -28.06 -8.62 30.43
CA MET A 330 -26.69 -8.33 30.89
C MET A 330 -26.60 -7.27 32.00
N GLU A 331 -27.53 -6.32 32.07
CA GLU A 331 -27.49 -5.24 33.08
C GLU A 331 -27.55 -5.75 34.51
N GLN A 332 -28.45 -6.71 34.79
CA GLN A 332 -28.57 -7.31 36.13
C GLN A 332 -27.30 -8.10 36.49
N ASP A 333 -26.72 -8.82 35.52
CA ASP A 333 -25.48 -9.55 35.71
C ASP A 333 -24.28 -8.62 35.95
N LEU A 334 -24.25 -7.46 35.29
CA LEU A 334 -23.23 -6.44 35.52
C LEU A 334 -23.37 -5.79 36.90
N GLU A 335 -24.58 -5.48 37.37
CA GLU A 335 -24.81 -5.01 38.73
C GLU A 335 -24.40 -6.07 39.78
N ALA A 336 -24.75 -7.34 39.56
CA ALA A 336 -24.31 -8.44 40.42
C ALA A 336 -22.78 -8.61 40.39
N TRP A 337 -22.15 -8.41 39.23
CA TRP A 337 -20.69 -8.42 39.08
C TRP A 337 -20.00 -7.25 39.80
N ALA A 338 -20.71 -6.22 40.28
CA ALA A 338 -20.08 -5.16 41.08
C ALA A 338 -19.37 -5.74 42.32
N THR A 339 -20.00 -6.67 43.02
CA THR A 339 -19.48 -7.30 44.24
C THR A 339 -19.31 -8.83 44.14
N GLY A 340 -20.01 -9.49 43.21
CA GLY A 340 -19.94 -10.93 42.96
C GLY A 340 -19.11 -11.35 41.73
N PRO A 341 -18.92 -12.66 41.49
CA PRO A 341 -18.16 -13.16 40.34
C PRO A 341 -18.92 -13.00 39.02
N LEU A 342 -18.20 -12.84 37.91
CA LEU A 342 -18.79 -12.88 36.56
C LEU A 342 -18.79 -14.32 36.04
N THR A 343 -19.96 -14.81 35.60
CA THR A 343 -20.10 -16.16 35.03
C THR A 343 -19.33 -16.29 33.73
N GLN A 344 -18.89 -17.52 33.39
CA GLN A 344 -18.15 -17.78 32.15
C GLN A 344 -18.92 -17.35 30.89
N THR A 345 -20.22 -17.65 30.83
CA THR A 345 -21.07 -17.31 29.68
C THR A 345 -21.13 -15.80 29.45
N ARG A 346 -21.36 -15.03 30.52
CA ARG A 346 -21.43 -13.56 30.45
C ARG A 346 -20.07 -12.93 30.14
N ALA A 347 -18.99 -13.45 30.75
CA ALA A 347 -17.64 -13.00 30.43
C ALA A 347 -17.31 -13.23 28.94
N ASN A 348 -17.63 -14.40 28.39
CA ASN A 348 -17.39 -14.69 26.97
C ASN A 348 -18.20 -13.79 26.03
N ARG A 349 -19.47 -13.51 26.38
CA ARG A 349 -20.31 -12.55 25.65
C ARG A 349 -19.67 -11.17 25.60
N LEU A 350 -19.31 -10.61 26.76
CA LEU A 350 -18.66 -9.30 26.84
C LEU A 350 -17.35 -9.24 26.05
N ARG A 351 -16.50 -10.26 26.14
CA ARG A 351 -15.25 -10.31 25.35
C ARG A 351 -15.51 -10.32 23.85
N THR A 352 -16.60 -10.93 23.41
CA THR A 352 -16.99 -10.98 21.99
C THR A 352 -17.44 -9.60 21.53
N VAL A 353 -18.33 -8.96 22.28
CA VAL A 353 -18.81 -7.59 22.01
C VAL A 353 -17.64 -6.61 21.98
N LEU A 354 -16.75 -6.67 22.98
CA LEU A 354 -15.55 -5.82 23.05
C LEU A 354 -14.60 -6.05 21.86
N ALA A 355 -14.42 -7.30 21.43
CA ALA A 355 -13.59 -7.60 20.26
C ALA A 355 -14.18 -7.02 18.98
N THR A 356 -15.49 -7.13 18.78
CA THR A 356 -16.20 -6.53 17.64
C THR A 356 -16.10 -5.01 17.66
N ALA A 357 -16.47 -4.37 18.78
CA ALA A 357 -16.49 -2.92 18.92
C ALA A 357 -15.10 -2.31 18.77
N LEU A 358 -14.08 -2.87 19.44
CA LEU A 358 -12.72 -2.40 19.32
C LEU A 358 -12.14 -2.70 17.93
N GLY A 359 -12.48 -3.83 17.32
CA GLY A 359 -12.08 -4.18 15.96
C GLY A 359 -12.55 -3.18 14.92
N GLN A 360 -13.81 -2.74 14.99
CA GLN A 360 -14.37 -1.71 14.09
C GLN A 360 -13.72 -0.33 14.28
N ARG A 361 -13.19 -0.08 15.48
CA ARG A 361 -12.60 1.22 15.85
C ARG A 361 -11.12 1.34 15.49
N MET A 362 -10.41 0.22 15.35
CA MET A 362 -8.98 0.22 15.06
C MET A 362 -8.68 0.66 13.61
N ASP A 363 -8.00 1.81 13.47
CA ASP A 363 -7.45 2.24 12.18
C ASP A 363 -6.01 1.71 11.99
N TRP A 364 -5.90 0.57 11.32
CA TRP A 364 -4.63 -0.09 11.02
C TRP A 364 -3.75 0.72 10.06
N ASN A 365 -4.34 1.50 9.16
CA ASN A 365 -3.61 2.33 8.20
C ASN A 365 -2.93 3.51 8.90
N SER A 366 -3.61 4.15 9.86
CA SER A 366 -2.98 5.15 10.74
C SER A 366 -1.82 4.55 11.55
N LEU A 367 -1.89 3.26 11.88
CA LEU A 367 -0.81 2.52 12.53
C LEU A 367 0.25 1.98 11.55
N ARG A 368 0.13 2.20 10.24
CA ARG A 368 1.12 1.81 9.22
C ARG A 368 1.49 0.32 9.32
N MET A 369 0.47 -0.52 9.42
CA MET A 369 0.59 -1.98 9.42
C MET A 369 -0.60 -2.60 8.70
N ALA A 370 -0.43 -3.84 8.22
CA ALA A 370 -1.52 -4.59 7.63
C ALA A 370 -2.60 -4.89 8.69
N TYR A 371 -3.83 -5.09 8.22
CA TYR A 371 -5.00 -5.34 9.07
C TYR A 371 -4.72 -6.42 10.12
N GLY A 372 -4.92 -6.05 11.39
CA GLY A 372 -4.83 -6.95 12.54
C GLY A 372 -6.22 -7.40 13.00
N GLN A 373 -6.30 -8.57 13.62
CA GLN A 373 -7.54 -9.03 14.25
C GLN A 373 -7.51 -8.77 15.75
N ILE A 374 -8.53 -8.07 16.27
CA ILE A 374 -8.81 -8.02 17.70
C ILE A 374 -9.56 -9.30 18.08
N ARG A 375 -8.98 -10.11 18.97
CA ARG A 375 -9.57 -11.38 19.40
C ARG A 375 -10.14 -11.26 20.81
N LYS A 376 -11.23 -11.99 21.08
CA LYS A 376 -11.92 -11.96 22.38
C LYS A 376 -11.00 -12.40 23.53
N GLU A 377 -10.04 -13.28 23.28
CA GLU A 377 -9.10 -13.80 24.27
C GLU A 377 -8.16 -12.72 24.83
N PHE A 378 -8.05 -11.56 24.18
CA PHE A 378 -7.17 -10.48 24.61
C PHE A 378 -7.74 -9.71 25.80
N PHE A 379 -9.05 -9.76 26.04
CA PHE A 379 -9.72 -8.96 27.06
C PHE A 379 -9.72 -9.66 28.41
N TRP A 380 -9.13 -8.98 29.39
CA TRP A 380 -9.11 -9.41 30.77
C TRP A 380 -10.20 -8.69 31.57
N LEU A 381 -11.03 -9.48 32.24
CA LEU A 381 -12.15 -9.03 33.07
C LEU A 381 -11.87 -9.45 34.53
N PRO A 382 -11.83 -8.51 35.50
CA PRO A 382 -11.58 -8.86 36.90
C PRO A 382 -12.68 -9.78 37.47
N PHE A 383 -12.29 -10.72 38.33
CA PHE A 383 -13.19 -11.67 38.99
C PHE A 383 -14.10 -12.50 38.05
N ALA A 384 -13.70 -12.67 36.79
CA ALA A 384 -14.30 -13.66 35.90
C ALA A 384 -13.85 -15.06 36.30
N GLN A 385 -14.79 -16.01 36.38
CA GLN A 385 -14.51 -17.36 36.89
C GLN A 385 -13.45 -18.12 36.08
N VAL A 386 -13.42 -17.94 34.75
CA VAL A 386 -12.46 -18.59 33.83
C VAL A 386 -12.26 -17.76 32.55
N GLY A 387 -11.23 -18.11 31.76
CA GLY A 387 -11.03 -17.59 30.41
C GLY A 387 -10.31 -16.24 30.32
N ASN A 388 -9.70 -15.76 31.41
CA ASN A 388 -8.80 -14.62 31.37
C ASN A 388 -7.46 -15.00 30.73
N PRO A 389 -6.84 -14.10 29.94
CA PRO A 389 -5.54 -14.38 29.31
C PRO A 389 -4.45 -14.60 30.36
N THR A 390 -3.67 -15.67 30.18
CA THR A 390 -2.51 -16.03 31.02
C THR A 390 -1.20 -15.47 30.48
N SER A 391 -1.19 -14.97 29.25
CA SER A 391 -0.04 -14.36 28.56
C SER A 391 -0.46 -13.07 27.84
N THR A 392 0.51 -12.34 27.32
CA THR A 392 0.24 -11.16 26.50
C THR A 392 -0.26 -11.56 25.10
N PRO A 393 -1.18 -10.79 24.48
CA PRO A 393 -1.76 -9.52 24.95
C PRO A 393 -2.83 -9.68 26.04
N LYS A 394 -2.88 -8.69 26.94
CA LYS A 394 -3.85 -8.60 28.04
C LYS A 394 -4.39 -7.16 28.11
N PHE A 395 -5.56 -6.93 27.55
CA PHE A 395 -6.27 -5.64 27.60
C PHE A 395 -7.16 -5.62 28.83
N VAL A 396 -6.81 -4.79 29.81
CA VAL A 396 -7.50 -4.69 31.09
C VAL A 396 -8.74 -3.83 30.90
N VAL A 397 -9.92 -4.44 31.02
CA VAL A 397 -11.23 -3.78 30.84
C VAL A 397 -11.64 -2.98 32.07
N ALA A 398 -11.31 -3.49 33.26
CA ALA A 398 -11.57 -2.80 34.53
C ALA A 398 -10.45 -3.10 35.53
N PRO A 399 -10.17 -2.19 36.48
CA PRO A 399 -9.25 -2.45 37.58
C PRO A 399 -9.74 -3.61 38.46
N GLU A 400 -8.81 -4.35 39.06
CA GLU A 400 -9.10 -5.47 39.97
C GLU A 400 -9.49 -4.97 41.37
N VAL A 401 -10.59 -4.23 41.46
CA VAL A 401 -11.07 -3.60 42.70
C VAL A 401 -12.55 -3.88 42.94
N ARG A 402 -12.99 -3.83 44.20
CA ARG A 402 -14.41 -3.97 44.59
C ARG A 402 -14.91 -2.69 45.27
N PRO A 403 -16.12 -2.20 44.92
CA PRO A 403 -16.97 -2.65 43.83
C PRO A 403 -16.38 -2.31 42.44
N ILE A 404 -16.73 -3.07 41.41
CA ILE A 404 -16.36 -2.72 40.02
C ILE A 404 -16.94 -1.33 39.69
N PRO A 405 -16.14 -0.40 39.11
CA PRO A 405 -16.60 0.95 38.82
C PRO A 405 -17.90 0.97 38.01
N ALA A 406 -18.88 1.76 38.49
CA ALA A 406 -20.19 1.87 37.86
C ALA A 406 -20.10 2.37 36.40
N THR A 407 -19.13 3.22 36.10
CA THR A 407 -18.86 3.71 34.74
C THR A 407 -18.48 2.58 33.78
N VAL A 408 -17.61 1.64 34.19
CA VAL A 408 -17.23 0.49 33.37
C VAL A 408 -18.42 -0.44 33.16
N ARG A 409 -19.22 -0.68 34.21
CA ARG A 409 -20.42 -1.52 34.11
C ARG A 409 -21.46 -0.90 33.17
N ARG A 410 -21.69 0.42 33.24
CA ARG A 410 -22.56 1.15 32.30
C ARG A 410 -22.05 1.08 30.86
N ALA A 411 -20.75 1.26 30.64
CA ALA A 411 -20.14 1.15 29.32
C ALA A 411 -20.27 -0.26 28.72
N LEU A 412 -20.11 -1.32 29.53
CA LEU A 412 -20.29 -2.70 29.08
C LEU A 412 -21.76 -3.02 28.78
N ALA A 413 -22.70 -2.49 29.57
CA ALA A 413 -24.13 -2.61 29.28
C ALA A 413 -24.49 -1.91 27.96
N ALA A 414 -23.99 -0.68 27.76
CA ALA A 414 -24.16 0.08 26.53
C ALA A 414 -23.62 -0.67 25.30
N LEU A 415 -22.42 -1.25 25.40
CA LEU A 415 -21.84 -2.04 24.31
C LEU A 415 -22.63 -3.32 24.01
N ASP A 416 -23.15 -4.00 25.03
CA ASP A 416 -23.99 -5.18 24.79
C ASP A 416 -25.33 -4.80 24.14
N ARG A 417 -25.95 -3.69 24.55
CA ARG A 417 -27.15 -3.14 23.88
C ARG A 417 -26.87 -2.75 22.44
N TRP A 418 -25.75 -2.09 22.18
CA TRP A 418 -25.29 -1.77 20.82
C TRP A 418 -25.17 -3.02 19.95
N ASP A 419 -24.55 -4.10 20.45
CA ASP A 419 -24.42 -5.35 19.69
C ASP A 419 -25.77 -6.05 19.46
N VAL A 420 -26.66 -6.07 20.45
CA VAL A 420 -28.02 -6.65 20.31
C VAL A 420 -28.86 -5.86 19.29
N ASN A 421 -28.65 -4.55 19.18
CA ASN A 421 -29.32 -3.71 18.18
C ASN A 421 -28.60 -3.71 16.82
N GLY A 422 -27.84 -4.75 16.49
CA GLY A 422 -27.22 -4.88 15.16
C GLY A 422 -26.02 -3.96 14.96
N SER A 423 -25.29 -3.66 16.04
CA SER A 423 -24.07 -2.84 16.02
C SER A 423 -24.28 -1.41 15.52
N ASN A 424 -25.47 -0.86 15.79
CA ASN A 424 -25.80 0.53 15.53
C ASN A 424 -26.26 1.24 16.82
N TRP A 425 -26.24 2.56 16.79
CA TRP A 425 -26.66 3.42 17.90
C TRP A 425 -28.10 3.93 17.70
N ASP A 426 -28.95 3.13 17.06
CA ASP A 426 -30.33 3.49 16.74
C ASP A 426 -31.31 2.80 17.69
N TYR A 427 -31.27 3.21 18.97
CA TYR A 427 -32.19 2.73 19.99
C TYR A 427 -32.39 3.78 21.10
N PRO A 428 -33.51 3.73 21.87
CA PRO A 428 -33.74 4.65 22.97
C PRO A 428 -32.60 4.61 23.99
N VAL A 429 -32.09 5.76 24.44
CA VAL A 429 -30.89 5.97 25.29
C VAL A 429 -29.51 5.77 24.63
N ALA A 430 -29.44 5.57 23.31
CA ALA A 430 -28.18 5.36 22.62
C ALA A 430 -27.18 6.54 22.73
N GLU A 431 -27.65 7.78 22.91
CA GLU A 431 -26.76 8.95 23.08
C GLU A 431 -25.90 8.86 24.35
N ASP A 432 -26.51 8.53 25.50
CA ASP A 432 -25.80 8.34 26.76
C ASP A 432 -24.90 7.09 26.70
N ASP A 433 -25.45 6.00 26.15
CA ASP A 433 -24.73 4.74 25.97
C ASP A 433 -23.48 4.91 25.11
N TYR A 434 -23.60 5.69 24.02
CA TYR A 434 -22.48 6.02 23.15
C TYR A 434 -21.35 6.67 23.95
N ALA A 435 -21.65 7.68 24.76
CA ALA A 435 -20.64 8.40 25.54
C ALA A 435 -19.88 7.47 26.51
N TYR A 436 -20.61 6.61 27.26
CA TYR A 436 -19.97 5.65 28.17
C TYR A 436 -19.17 4.58 27.42
N ALA A 437 -19.71 4.05 26.33
CA ALA A 437 -19.05 3.06 25.49
C ALA A 437 -17.76 3.60 24.88
N GLN A 438 -17.79 4.83 24.32
CA GLN A 438 -16.60 5.44 23.72
C GLN A 438 -15.49 5.66 24.75
N ALA A 439 -15.81 6.13 25.97
CA ALA A 439 -14.81 6.34 27.01
C ALA A 439 -14.07 5.05 27.40
N LEU A 440 -14.77 3.91 27.45
CA LEU A 440 -14.13 2.61 27.70
C LEU A 440 -13.31 2.15 26.48
N LEU A 441 -13.85 2.31 25.27
CA LEU A 441 -13.15 1.94 24.03
C LEU A 441 -11.89 2.79 23.82
N ASP A 442 -11.86 4.07 24.19
CA ASP A 442 -10.67 4.93 24.17
C ASP A 442 -9.51 4.30 24.96
N GLN A 443 -9.80 3.84 26.19
CA GLN A 443 -8.80 3.23 27.08
C GLN A 443 -8.29 1.89 26.53
N LEU A 444 -9.20 1.07 25.97
CA LEU A 444 -8.85 -0.22 25.38
C LEU A 444 -8.08 -0.05 24.07
N GLU A 445 -8.42 0.96 23.27
CA GLU A 445 -7.74 1.32 22.04
C GLU A 445 -6.30 1.74 22.32
N GLN A 446 -6.04 2.54 23.36
CA GLN A 446 -4.67 2.90 23.74
C GLN A 446 -3.82 1.67 24.10
N GLN A 447 -4.38 0.72 24.87
CA GLN A 447 -3.70 -0.54 25.20
C GLN A 447 -3.45 -1.39 23.94
N ALA A 448 -4.43 -1.50 23.06
CA ALA A 448 -4.32 -2.26 21.82
C ALA A 448 -3.28 -1.64 20.87
N ARG A 449 -3.35 -0.33 20.62
CA ARG A 449 -2.38 0.41 19.80
C ARG A 449 -0.96 0.22 20.32
N ALA A 450 -0.74 0.39 21.63
CA ALA A 450 0.58 0.19 22.24
C ALA A 450 1.11 -1.24 22.02
N TYR A 451 0.26 -2.25 22.24
CA TYR A 451 0.63 -3.65 22.01
C TYR A 451 0.96 -3.94 20.54
N PHE A 452 0.10 -3.57 19.60
CA PHE A 452 0.28 -3.89 18.18
C PHE A 452 1.46 -3.15 17.57
N VAL A 453 1.70 -1.89 17.95
CA VAL A 453 2.90 -1.15 17.51
C VAL A 453 4.16 -1.82 18.04
N GLN A 454 4.20 -2.18 19.33
CA GLN A 454 5.36 -2.87 19.91
C GLN A 454 5.58 -4.26 19.29
N LYS A 455 4.49 -5.00 19.02
CA LYS A 455 4.54 -6.29 18.33
C LYS A 455 5.11 -6.14 16.92
N ALA A 456 4.59 -5.18 16.14
CA ALA A 456 5.06 -4.91 14.79
C ALA A 456 6.54 -4.47 14.77
N GLU A 457 6.97 -3.64 15.73
CA GLU A 457 8.38 -3.28 15.90
C GLU A 457 9.28 -4.50 16.15
N ARG A 458 8.89 -5.39 17.06
CA ARG A 458 9.65 -6.63 17.37
C ARG A 458 9.70 -7.58 16.17
N GLU A 459 8.57 -7.78 15.49
CA GLU A 459 8.49 -8.63 14.30
C GLU A 459 9.33 -8.05 13.14
N ALA A 460 9.24 -6.74 12.90
CA ALA A 460 10.05 -6.05 11.91
C ALA A 460 11.55 -6.13 12.22
N ALA A 461 11.93 -6.08 13.50
CA ALA A 461 13.33 -6.19 13.94
C ALA A 461 13.93 -7.55 13.54
N VAL A 462 13.22 -8.65 13.85
CA VAL A 462 13.64 -10.01 13.48
C VAL A 462 13.63 -10.20 11.97
N LEU A 463 12.50 -9.92 11.31
CA LEU A 463 12.34 -10.12 9.86
C LEU A 463 13.36 -9.29 9.06
N GLY A 464 13.62 -8.05 9.48
CA GLY A 464 14.60 -7.18 8.85
C GLY A 464 16.02 -7.76 8.90
N ARG A 465 16.43 -8.30 10.06
CA ARG A 465 17.76 -8.94 10.18
C ARG A 465 17.86 -10.24 9.40
N ILE A 466 16.80 -11.05 9.35
CA ILE A 466 16.77 -12.26 8.54
C ILE A 466 16.86 -11.92 7.05
N LEU A 467 16.06 -10.97 6.55
CA LEU A 467 16.09 -10.53 5.16
C LEU A 467 17.46 -9.97 4.76
N HIS A 468 18.12 -9.23 5.65
CA HIS A 468 19.48 -8.75 5.44
C HIS A 468 20.49 -9.89 5.39
N ARG A 469 20.44 -10.84 6.32
CA ARG A 469 21.33 -12.03 6.31
C ARG A 469 21.11 -12.89 5.06
N GLN A 470 19.87 -13.06 4.61
CA GLN A 470 19.57 -13.67 3.32
C GLN A 470 20.17 -12.87 2.16
N ALA A 471 20.09 -11.54 2.21
CA ALA A 471 20.69 -10.69 1.18
C ALA A 471 22.22 -10.83 1.13
N LEU A 472 22.91 -10.97 2.28
CA LEU A 472 24.34 -11.26 2.33
C LEU A 472 24.66 -12.65 1.77
N LEU A 473 23.94 -13.69 2.23
CA LEU A 473 24.11 -15.07 1.78
C LEU A 473 23.90 -15.24 0.27
N LEU A 474 22.96 -14.48 -0.29
CA LEU A 474 22.61 -14.49 -1.72
C LEU A 474 23.36 -13.42 -2.53
N ARG A 475 24.32 -12.72 -1.92
CA ARG A 475 25.16 -11.67 -2.56
C ARG A 475 24.38 -10.46 -3.11
N LEU A 476 23.16 -10.23 -2.61
CA LEU A 476 22.34 -9.06 -2.91
C LEU A 476 22.79 -7.83 -2.10
N ALA A 477 23.41 -8.05 -0.94
CA ALA A 477 23.96 -7.02 -0.07
C ALA A 477 25.49 -7.11 -0.01
N LYS A 478 26.17 -5.96 0.01
CA LYS A 478 27.65 -5.87 0.06
C LYS A 478 28.19 -5.48 1.44
N ARG A 479 27.33 -5.06 2.36
CA ARG A 479 27.72 -4.54 3.68
C ARG A 479 27.14 -5.41 4.79
N GLY A 480 28.02 -6.02 5.59
CA GLY A 480 27.63 -6.89 6.70
C GLY A 480 26.77 -6.18 7.73
N ASP A 481 27.25 -5.04 8.25
CA ASP A 481 26.56 -4.28 9.28
C ASP A 481 26.30 -2.83 8.82
N PRO A 482 25.17 -2.58 8.12
CA PRO A 482 24.76 -1.23 7.80
C PRO A 482 24.12 -0.57 9.03
N ALA A 483 24.46 0.71 9.28
CA ALA A 483 23.92 1.50 10.40
C ALA A 483 22.41 1.78 10.30
N LYS A 484 21.82 1.62 9.11
CA LYS A 484 20.40 1.79 8.83
C LYS A 484 19.94 0.66 7.89
N PRO A 485 18.67 0.24 7.95
CA PRO A 485 18.15 -0.78 7.04
C PRO A 485 18.27 -0.32 5.59
N ARG A 486 18.85 -1.16 4.74
CA ARG A 486 19.00 -0.89 3.30
C ARG A 486 17.88 -1.59 2.52
N PHE A 487 16.75 -0.91 2.37
CA PHE A 487 15.55 -1.50 1.78
C PHE A 487 15.77 -2.10 0.39
N ALA A 488 16.54 -1.43 -0.49
CA ALA A 488 16.80 -1.94 -1.83
C ALA A 488 17.49 -3.32 -1.80
N GLU A 489 18.45 -3.52 -0.90
CA GLU A 489 19.19 -4.80 -0.74
C GLU A 489 18.32 -5.84 -0.01
N MET A 490 17.65 -5.44 1.08
CA MET A 490 16.82 -6.32 1.89
C MET A 490 15.58 -6.83 1.15
N LEU A 491 14.97 -5.98 0.32
CA LEU A 491 13.75 -6.27 -0.44
C LEU A 491 14.04 -6.65 -1.90
N ALA A 492 15.31 -6.82 -2.29
CA ALA A 492 15.66 -7.32 -3.61
C ALA A 492 15.07 -8.72 -3.84
N VAL A 493 14.53 -8.94 -5.03
CA VAL A 493 14.11 -10.26 -5.51
C VAL A 493 15.34 -11.12 -5.69
N ALA A 494 15.32 -12.37 -5.21
CA ALA A 494 16.40 -13.31 -5.46
C ALA A 494 16.22 -13.98 -6.82
N VAL A 495 17.31 -14.10 -7.58
CA VAL A 495 17.33 -14.87 -8.84
C VAL A 495 17.39 -16.36 -8.49
N PRO A 496 16.59 -17.23 -9.13
CA PRO A 496 16.70 -18.67 -8.95
C PRO A 496 18.12 -19.15 -9.25
N MET A 497 18.69 -19.91 -8.32
CA MET A 497 20.02 -20.48 -8.46
C MET A 497 19.96 -21.76 -9.30
N GLN A 498 20.91 -21.93 -10.21
CA GLN A 498 21.07 -23.15 -11.01
C GLN A 498 22.31 -23.91 -10.54
N ALA A 499 22.11 -25.05 -9.89
CA ALA A 499 23.18 -25.96 -9.48
C ALA A 499 22.91 -27.38 -10.03
N SER A 500 23.97 -28.07 -10.48
CA SER A 500 23.89 -29.45 -10.94
C SER A 500 23.77 -30.42 -9.76
N GLU A 501 23.23 -31.63 -10.01
CA GLU A 501 23.07 -32.63 -8.96
C GLU A 501 24.41 -33.09 -8.37
N ALA A 502 25.42 -33.22 -9.22
CA ALA A 502 26.78 -33.54 -8.79
C ALA A 502 27.33 -32.51 -7.77
N LEU A 503 26.99 -31.22 -7.91
CA LEU A 503 27.41 -30.20 -6.94
C LEU A 503 26.66 -30.30 -5.60
N ARG A 504 25.43 -30.81 -5.60
CA ARG A 504 24.66 -31.04 -4.36
C ARG A 504 25.24 -32.16 -3.52
N GLU A 505 25.92 -33.12 -4.16
CA GLU A 505 26.57 -34.25 -3.48
C GLU A 505 27.94 -33.87 -2.87
N VAL A 506 28.55 -32.76 -3.30
CA VAL A 506 29.86 -32.33 -2.77
C VAL A 506 29.73 -31.92 -1.28
N PRO A 507 30.51 -32.52 -0.37
CA PRO A 507 30.47 -32.18 1.06
C PRO A 507 30.71 -30.68 1.31
N HIS A 508 29.99 -30.12 2.29
CA HIS A 508 29.93 -28.68 2.62
C HIS A 508 29.33 -27.77 1.54
N VAL A 509 29.72 -27.95 0.27
CA VAL A 509 29.18 -27.22 -0.90
C VAL A 509 27.68 -27.46 -1.04
N GLY A 510 27.25 -28.73 -1.07
CA GLY A 510 25.83 -29.09 -1.14
C GLY A 510 25.02 -28.56 0.05
N GLN A 511 25.62 -28.48 1.24
CA GLN A 511 24.96 -27.91 2.43
C GLN A 511 24.70 -26.40 2.27
N VAL A 512 25.66 -25.67 1.68
CA VAL A 512 25.52 -24.23 1.39
C VAL A 512 24.51 -24.00 0.25
N ILE A 513 24.55 -24.81 -0.79
CA ILE A 513 23.57 -24.77 -1.90
C ILE A 513 22.16 -24.96 -1.35
N ALA A 514 21.92 -26.00 -0.53
CA ALA A 514 20.62 -26.24 0.07
C ALA A 514 20.15 -25.09 0.97
N LEU A 515 21.08 -24.43 1.68
CA LEU A 515 20.79 -23.24 2.48
C LEU A 515 20.39 -22.04 1.60
N GLN A 516 21.10 -21.81 0.48
CA GLN A 516 20.77 -20.76 -0.48
C GLN A 516 19.43 -21.01 -1.17
N GLU A 517 19.14 -22.25 -1.58
CA GLU A 517 17.84 -22.63 -2.17
C GLU A 517 16.68 -22.35 -1.21
N ARG A 518 16.79 -22.74 0.06
CA ARG A 518 15.77 -22.42 1.07
C ARG A 518 15.63 -20.92 1.33
N ALA A 519 16.75 -20.19 1.33
CA ALA A 519 16.72 -18.73 1.43
C ALA A 519 15.95 -18.11 0.25
N ILE A 520 16.18 -18.57 -0.98
CA ILE A 520 15.46 -18.12 -2.18
C ILE A 520 13.95 -18.45 -2.06
N GLN A 521 13.60 -19.68 -1.70
CA GLN A 521 12.21 -20.14 -1.60
C GLN A 521 11.39 -19.37 -0.57
N SER A 522 11.97 -19.08 0.60
CA SER A 522 11.28 -18.40 1.70
C SER A 522 11.26 -16.87 1.58
N ARG A 523 12.14 -16.28 0.74
CA ARG A 523 12.37 -14.83 0.71
C ARG A 523 11.13 -14.01 0.43
N GLU A 524 10.29 -14.41 -0.52
CA GLU A 524 9.13 -13.62 -0.92
C GLU A 524 8.09 -13.51 0.21
N ALA A 525 7.83 -14.62 0.88
CA ALA A 525 6.94 -14.66 2.03
C ALA A 525 7.50 -13.84 3.20
N LEU A 526 8.81 -13.88 3.46
CA LEU A 526 9.45 -13.03 4.47
C LEU A 526 9.41 -11.53 4.11
N ARG A 527 9.57 -11.18 2.82
CA ARG A 527 9.42 -9.80 2.33
C ARG A 527 8.00 -9.30 2.59
N LYS A 528 6.99 -10.09 2.21
CA LYS A 528 5.58 -9.74 2.45
C LYS A 528 5.30 -9.53 3.93
N LEU A 529 5.70 -10.49 4.78
CA LEU A 529 5.54 -10.38 6.23
C LEU A 529 6.24 -9.15 6.80
N TYR A 530 7.44 -8.82 6.34
CA TYR A 530 8.15 -7.61 6.78
C TYR A 530 7.37 -6.34 6.42
N LEU A 531 6.90 -6.25 5.16
CA LEU A 531 6.14 -5.11 4.66
C LEU A 531 4.82 -4.93 5.42
N GLU A 532 4.13 -6.02 5.79
CA GLU A 532 2.94 -5.98 6.65
C GLU A 532 3.19 -5.31 8.02
N LYS A 533 4.43 -5.27 8.52
CA LYS A 533 4.76 -4.62 9.80
C LYS A 533 5.24 -3.19 9.68
N VAL A 534 5.64 -2.75 8.49
CA VAL A 534 6.28 -1.45 8.30
C VAL A 534 5.69 -0.63 7.15
N CYS A 535 4.56 -1.01 6.57
CA CYS A 535 3.97 -0.28 5.43
C CYS A 535 2.55 0.22 5.67
N CYS A 536 2.16 1.24 4.90
CA CYS A 536 0.79 1.67 4.73
C CYS A 536 0.14 0.98 3.52
N PHE A 537 -1.16 0.68 3.64
CA PHE A 537 -1.95 -0.01 2.63
C PHE A 537 -3.14 0.87 2.19
N GLN A 538 -3.70 0.59 1.02
CA GLN A 538 -4.92 1.28 0.55
C GLN A 538 -6.15 0.47 0.93
N GLY A 539 -7.00 1.02 1.80
CA GLY A 539 -8.21 0.33 2.29
C GLY A 539 -7.85 -1.00 2.95
N ASP A 540 -8.54 -2.07 2.54
CA ASP A 540 -8.28 -3.46 2.96
C ASP A 540 -7.35 -4.22 2.00
N GLY A 541 -6.68 -3.51 1.08
CA GLY A 541 -5.75 -4.09 0.11
C GLY A 541 -4.44 -4.57 0.74
N ALA A 542 -3.73 -5.45 0.02
CA ALA A 542 -2.44 -6.01 0.46
C ALA A 542 -1.22 -5.34 -0.20
N THR A 543 -1.43 -4.35 -1.08
CA THR A 543 -0.35 -3.66 -1.79
C THR A 543 0.24 -2.55 -0.92
N PRO A 544 1.55 -2.58 -0.61
CA PRO A 544 2.19 -1.53 0.17
C PRO A 544 2.39 -0.26 -0.67
N HIS A 545 2.01 0.91 -0.13
CA HIS A 545 2.16 2.21 -0.80
C HIS A 545 3.24 3.10 -0.22
N ALA A 546 3.55 2.95 1.07
CA ALA A 546 4.57 3.73 1.77
C ALA A 546 5.21 2.90 2.88
N ILE A 547 6.47 3.19 3.21
CA ILE A 547 7.22 2.53 4.29
C ILE A 547 7.34 3.48 5.48
N ASP A 548 6.98 2.99 6.67
CA ASP A 548 7.27 3.59 7.97
C ASP A 548 8.77 3.48 8.28
N SER A 549 9.55 4.40 7.72
CA SER A 549 11.01 4.46 7.87
C SER A 549 11.43 4.66 9.34
N VAL A 550 10.60 5.30 10.16
CA VAL A 550 10.86 5.52 11.59
C VAL A 550 10.77 4.20 12.34
N ARG A 551 9.69 3.43 12.15
CA ARG A 551 9.55 2.09 12.75
C ARG A 551 10.67 1.18 12.28
N ALA A 552 10.95 1.15 10.98
CA ALA A 552 12.01 0.30 10.44
C ALA A 552 13.38 0.64 11.03
N ALA A 553 13.72 1.92 11.19
CA ALA A 553 14.97 2.35 11.81
C ALA A 553 15.03 1.98 13.31
N LYS A 554 13.94 2.17 14.06
CA LYS A 554 13.85 1.80 15.48
C LYS A 554 13.99 0.29 15.67
N ALA A 555 13.28 -0.49 14.86
CA ALA A 555 13.36 -1.95 14.85
C ALA A 555 14.77 -2.46 14.51
N TRP A 556 15.43 -1.82 13.53
CA TRP A 556 16.81 -2.14 13.15
C TRP A 556 17.79 -1.94 14.31
N LYS A 557 17.66 -0.83 15.05
CA LYS A 557 18.51 -0.53 16.21
C LYS A 557 18.25 -1.49 17.38
N ALA A 558 16.99 -1.83 17.65
CA ALA A 558 16.63 -2.72 18.76
C ALA A 558 17.30 -4.10 18.68
N THR A 559 17.56 -4.61 17.48
CA THR A 559 18.31 -5.87 17.30
C THR A 559 19.80 -5.79 17.62
N GLU A 560 20.41 -4.60 17.62
CA GLU A 560 21.82 -4.41 18.00
C GLU A 560 21.99 -4.45 19.51
N GLU A 561 20.97 -4.00 20.25
CA GLU A 561 20.96 -3.92 21.71
C GLU A 561 20.58 -5.26 22.38
N GLY A 562 20.56 -6.38 21.61
CA GLY A 562 20.33 -7.71 22.16
C GLY A 562 18.90 -7.97 22.64
N ALA A 563 17.93 -7.17 22.21
CA ALA A 563 16.53 -7.34 22.59
C ALA A 563 16.08 -8.79 22.34
N GLU A 564 15.55 -9.44 23.39
CA GLU A 564 15.12 -10.84 23.36
C GLU A 564 14.20 -11.09 22.16
N THR A 565 14.74 -11.70 21.11
CA THR A 565 13.98 -12.21 19.97
C THR A 565 13.31 -13.53 20.37
N GLY A 566 12.61 -13.51 21.52
CA GLY A 566 11.85 -14.62 22.04
C GLY A 566 10.84 -15.09 21.00
N GLN A 567 10.80 -16.41 20.79
CA GLN A 567 10.00 -17.18 19.84
C GLN A 567 8.80 -16.41 19.24
N LEU A 568 9.05 -15.65 18.18
CA LEU A 568 7.97 -15.22 17.29
C LEU A 568 7.38 -16.50 16.69
N ARG A 569 6.14 -16.81 17.08
CA ARG A 569 5.41 -17.94 16.52
C ARG A 569 4.82 -17.46 15.20
N PHE A 570 5.40 -17.95 14.11
CA PHE A 570 4.80 -17.86 12.79
C PHE A 570 3.96 -19.12 12.58
N ASP A 571 2.74 -18.96 12.08
CA ASP A 571 1.81 -20.07 11.86
C ASP A 571 2.35 -21.04 10.78
N ASP A 572 3.28 -20.58 9.92
CA ASP A 572 3.94 -21.36 8.89
C ASP A 572 5.27 -21.96 9.39
N VAL A 573 5.30 -23.29 9.49
CA VAL A 573 6.46 -24.08 9.95
C VAL A 573 7.68 -23.89 9.03
N SER A 574 7.46 -23.72 7.72
CA SER A 574 8.54 -23.52 6.75
C SER A 574 9.22 -22.17 6.95
N LEU A 575 8.45 -21.12 7.25
CA LEU A 575 8.95 -19.79 7.57
C LEU A 575 9.65 -19.75 8.92
N GLY A 576 9.10 -20.42 9.93
CA GLY A 576 9.76 -20.58 11.22
C GLY A 576 11.13 -21.25 11.10
N THR A 577 11.24 -22.26 10.22
CA THR A 577 12.51 -22.92 9.90
C THR A 577 13.50 -21.95 9.26
N ALA A 578 13.06 -21.22 8.22
CA ALA A 578 13.91 -20.25 7.51
C ALA A 578 14.43 -19.13 8.43
N ILE A 579 13.57 -18.61 9.32
CA ILE A 579 13.95 -17.61 10.34
C ILE A 579 14.95 -18.20 11.33
N GLY A 580 14.74 -19.43 11.77
CA GLY A 580 15.63 -20.14 12.68
C GLY A 580 17.03 -20.35 12.09
N GLU A 581 17.14 -20.74 10.82
CA GLU A 581 18.41 -21.05 10.14
C GLU A 581 19.38 -19.86 10.11
N LEU A 582 18.88 -18.63 9.92
CA LEU A 582 19.67 -17.40 9.88
C LEU A 582 19.50 -16.53 11.14
N SER A 583 19.01 -17.12 12.23
CA SER A 583 18.91 -16.47 13.54
C SER A 583 20.29 -16.15 14.13
N ALA A 584 20.36 -15.26 15.12
CA ALA A 584 21.63 -14.86 15.73
C ALA A 584 22.37 -16.06 16.35
N THR A 585 21.64 -17.01 16.95
CA THR A 585 22.22 -18.20 17.60
C THR A 585 22.76 -19.23 16.61
N ARG A 586 22.24 -19.28 15.38
CA ARG A 586 22.68 -20.21 14.33
C ARG A 586 23.61 -19.59 13.29
N LEU A 587 23.80 -18.28 13.31
CA LEU A 587 24.61 -17.55 12.33
C LEU A 587 26.06 -18.05 12.27
N GLN A 588 26.67 -18.35 13.42
CA GLN A 588 28.03 -18.91 13.46
C GLN A 588 28.13 -20.22 12.66
N SER A 589 27.15 -21.12 12.79
CA SER A 589 27.13 -22.39 12.05
C SER A 589 27.02 -22.17 10.54
N VAL A 590 26.29 -21.13 10.11
CA VAL A 590 26.20 -20.76 8.69
C VAL A 590 27.53 -20.23 8.18
N VAL A 591 28.18 -19.34 8.91
CA VAL A 591 29.51 -18.80 8.58
C VAL A 591 30.54 -19.92 8.49
N THR A 592 30.56 -20.84 9.46
CA THR A 592 31.47 -21.99 9.46
C THR A 592 31.23 -22.89 8.24
N ARG A 593 29.97 -23.16 7.86
CA ARG A 593 29.65 -23.98 6.68
C ARG A 593 30.13 -23.34 5.38
N LEU A 594 29.92 -22.04 5.21
CA LEU A 594 30.43 -21.27 4.07
C LEU A 594 31.96 -21.31 4.00
N GLY A 595 32.64 -21.03 5.12
CA GLY A 595 34.10 -21.11 5.19
C GLY A 595 34.64 -22.50 4.84
N ASN A 596 34.00 -23.56 5.33
CA ASN A 596 34.40 -24.93 5.01
C ASN A 596 34.19 -25.28 3.52
N ALA A 597 33.10 -24.81 2.90
CA ALA A 597 32.84 -25.02 1.47
C ALA A 597 33.88 -24.30 0.58
N VAL A 598 34.31 -23.10 0.96
CA VAL A 598 35.35 -22.38 0.22
C VAL A 598 36.72 -23.03 0.43
N ARG A 599 37.09 -23.37 1.67
CA ARG A 599 38.38 -23.98 2.00
C ARG A 599 38.56 -25.38 1.41
N SER A 600 37.48 -26.15 1.25
CA SER A 600 37.56 -27.50 0.70
C SER A 600 37.95 -27.53 -0.78
N LEU A 601 37.58 -26.51 -1.57
CA LEU A 601 37.80 -26.50 -3.02
C LEU A 601 38.83 -25.47 -3.49
N ARG A 602 38.95 -24.32 -2.81
CA ARG A 602 39.78 -23.20 -3.27
C ARG A 602 41.25 -23.59 -3.52
N PRO A 603 41.95 -24.31 -2.63
CA PRO A 603 43.37 -24.63 -2.86
C PRO A 603 43.60 -25.42 -4.15
N GLY A 604 42.78 -26.45 -4.42
CA GLY A 604 42.89 -27.26 -5.63
C GLY A 604 42.54 -26.49 -6.91
N VAL A 605 41.54 -25.60 -6.84
CA VAL A 605 41.20 -24.71 -7.96
C VAL A 605 42.36 -23.78 -8.30
N LEU A 606 43.00 -23.16 -7.30
CA LEU A 606 44.14 -22.25 -7.52
C LEU A 606 45.39 -22.99 -8.01
N GLU A 607 45.64 -24.20 -7.51
CA GLU A 607 46.73 -25.06 -7.99
C GLU A 607 46.57 -25.39 -9.47
N LEU A 608 45.35 -25.73 -9.91
CA LEU A 608 45.08 -26.09 -11.31
C LEU A 608 44.96 -24.87 -12.24
N ALA A 609 44.44 -23.75 -11.75
CA ALA A 609 44.30 -22.53 -12.55
C ALA A 609 45.62 -21.77 -12.75
N GLY A 610 46.57 -21.90 -11.80
CA GLY A 610 47.82 -21.17 -11.79
C GLY A 610 47.70 -19.70 -11.34
N PRO A 611 48.82 -18.97 -11.23
CA PRO A 611 48.88 -17.62 -10.65
C PRO A 611 48.22 -16.52 -11.50
N THR A 612 48.11 -16.73 -12.81
CA THR A 612 47.38 -15.84 -13.72
C THR A 612 46.62 -16.75 -14.68
N PHE A 613 45.33 -16.97 -14.44
CA PHE A 613 44.49 -17.69 -15.39
C PHE A 613 44.46 -16.89 -16.71
N ASP A 614 45.27 -17.33 -17.66
CA ASP A 614 45.49 -16.66 -18.94
C ASP A 614 44.34 -16.96 -19.90
N ALA A 615 43.92 -15.96 -20.67
CA ALA A 615 42.96 -16.10 -21.75
C ALA A 615 43.42 -17.10 -22.83
N GLY A 616 44.73 -17.37 -22.93
CA GLY A 616 45.29 -18.40 -23.81
C GLY A 616 45.08 -19.85 -23.37
N VAL A 617 44.75 -20.10 -22.09
CA VAL A 617 44.67 -21.47 -21.53
C VAL A 617 43.60 -22.33 -22.20
N PRO A 618 42.34 -21.87 -22.39
CA PRO A 618 41.33 -22.67 -23.08
C PRO A 618 41.67 -22.96 -24.54
N ALA A 619 42.25 -22.00 -25.26
CA ALA A 619 42.69 -22.17 -26.64
C ALA A 619 43.82 -23.21 -26.75
N ALA A 620 44.79 -23.17 -25.84
CA ALA A 620 45.84 -24.16 -25.74
C ALA A 620 45.28 -25.56 -25.42
N LEU A 621 44.31 -25.67 -24.51
CA LEU A 621 43.63 -26.92 -24.19
C LEU A 621 42.88 -27.50 -25.41
N ASN A 622 42.15 -26.67 -26.15
CA ASN A 622 41.49 -27.08 -27.39
C ASN A 622 42.51 -27.59 -28.44
N ALA A 623 43.65 -26.91 -28.59
CA ALA A 623 44.73 -27.35 -29.47
C ALA A 623 45.32 -28.70 -29.04
N VAL A 624 45.54 -28.91 -27.74
CA VAL A 624 46.02 -30.18 -27.17
C VAL A 624 45.00 -31.31 -27.41
N VAL A 625 43.71 -31.08 -27.13
CA VAL A 625 42.65 -32.07 -27.36
C VAL A 625 42.56 -32.44 -28.85
N SER A 626 42.60 -31.46 -29.75
CA SER A 626 42.54 -31.73 -31.20
C SER A 626 43.76 -32.50 -31.70
N SER A 627 44.95 -32.19 -31.20
CA SER A 627 46.20 -32.87 -31.55
C SER A 627 46.23 -34.30 -31.03
N ALA A 628 45.80 -34.50 -29.77
CA ALA A 628 45.67 -35.82 -29.18
C ALA A 628 44.64 -36.71 -29.90
N ARG A 629 43.53 -36.12 -30.37
CA ARG A 629 42.52 -36.81 -31.19
C ARG A 629 43.11 -37.26 -32.53
N LYS A 630 43.86 -36.39 -33.23
CA LYS A 630 44.53 -36.73 -34.50
C LYS A 630 45.60 -37.81 -34.32
N ALA A 631 46.32 -37.79 -33.20
CA ALA A 631 47.38 -38.75 -32.90
C ALA A 631 46.86 -40.10 -32.33
N GLY A 632 45.54 -40.25 -32.12
CA GLY A 632 44.96 -41.49 -31.61
C GLY A 632 45.27 -41.80 -30.13
N VAL A 633 45.88 -40.86 -29.41
CA VAL A 633 46.31 -41.03 -28.00
C VAL A 633 45.26 -40.57 -26.98
N LEU A 634 44.15 -39.97 -27.46
CA LEU A 634 43.08 -39.49 -26.60
C LEU A 634 42.46 -40.66 -25.83
N ALA A 635 42.38 -40.55 -24.50
CA ALA A 635 41.86 -41.62 -23.66
C ALA A 635 40.34 -41.80 -23.82
N SER A 636 39.92 -42.74 -24.67
CA SER A 636 38.50 -43.04 -24.95
C SER A 636 37.75 -43.65 -23.77
N GLN A 637 38.46 -44.27 -22.83
CA GLN A 637 37.87 -45.07 -21.75
C GLN A 637 37.55 -44.27 -20.47
N CYS A 638 37.98 -43.01 -20.36
CA CYS A 638 37.95 -42.27 -19.09
C CYS A 638 37.16 -40.96 -19.13
N THR A 639 36.57 -40.56 -20.26
CA THR A 639 36.08 -39.17 -20.34
C THR A 639 34.90 -38.97 -21.28
N ASN A 640 33.83 -38.37 -20.76
CA ASN A 640 32.72 -37.86 -21.56
C ASN A 640 33.22 -36.63 -22.34
N MET A 641 33.47 -36.80 -23.63
CA MET A 641 34.09 -35.75 -24.44
C MET A 641 33.20 -34.50 -24.55
N ALA A 642 31.88 -34.67 -24.55
CA ALA A 642 30.94 -33.56 -24.53
C ALA A 642 30.94 -32.78 -23.19
N GLU A 643 31.41 -33.41 -22.11
CA GLU A 643 31.57 -32.76 -20.81
C GLU A 643 32.85 -31.95 -20.74
N ILE A 644 33.96 -32.48 -21.28
CA ILE A 644 35.22 -31.73 -21.39
C ILE A 644 35.04 -30.51 -22.29
N GLU A 645 34.40 -30.67 -23.46
CA GLU A 645 34.15 -29.56 -24.38
C GLU A 645 33.31 -28.46 -23.70
N ARG A 646 32.32 -28.84 -22.87
CA ARG A 646 31.55 -27.91 -22.03
C ARG A 646 32.42 -27.24 -20.95
N SER A 647 33.29 -27.98 -20.27
CA SER A 647 34.21 -27.44 -19.27
C SER A 647 35.19 -26.43 -19.86
N ILE A 648 35.74 -26.71 -21.05
CA ILE A 648 36.62 -25.79 -21.78
C ILE A 648 35.84 -24.55 -22.24
N ALA A 649 34.65 -24.73 -22.82
CA ALA A 649 33.80 -23.61 -23.24
C ALA A 649 33.38 -22.72 -22.05
N TRP A 650 33.08 -23.30 -20.88
CA TRP A 650 32.81 -22.53 -19.66
C TRP A 650 34.02 -21.68 -19.25
N MET A 651 35.23 -22.23 -19.32
CA MET A 651 36.48 -21.50 -19.00
C MET A 651 36.75 -20.31 -19.95
N GLU A 652 36.23 -20.33 -21.18
CA GLU A 652 36.35 -19.21 -22.13
C GLU A 652 35.45 -18.02 -21.77
N THR A 653 34.40 -18.26 -20.97
CA THR A 653 33.43 -17.22 -20.61
C THR A 653 34.09 -16.08 -19.84
N PRO A 654 33.64 -14.82 -20.03
CA PRO A 654 34.12 -13.69 -19.24
C PRO A 654 33.90 -13.91 -17.74
N ASP A 655 32.74 -14.45 -17.36
CA ASP A 655 32.34 -14.69 -15.96
C ASP A 655 33.28 -15.69 -15.26
N ALA A 656 33.67 -16.78 -15.94
CA ALA A 656 34.62 -17.74 -15.37
C ALA A 656 35.99 -17.11 -15.13
N ARG A 657 36.48 -16.29 -16.07
CA ARG A 657 37.77 -15.59 -15.95
C ARG A 657 37.75 -14.54 -14.84
N GLU A 658 36.69 -13.76 -14.76
CA GLU A 658 36.51 -12.77 -13.68
C GLU A 658 36.42 -13.46 -12.32
N PHE A 659 35.67 -14.56 -12.23
CA PHE A 659 35.56 -15.36 -11.02
C PHE A 659 36.89 -15.93 -10.55
N LEU A 660 37.66 -16.57 -11.45
CA LEU A 660 38.96 -17.16 -11.09
C LEU A 660 39.97 -16.10 -10.63
N ARG A 661 39.97 -14.91 -11.25
CA ARG A 661 40.78 -13.77 -10.80
C ARG A 661 40.32 -13.25 -9.43
N ALA A 662 39.01 -13.10 -9.23
CA ALA A 662 38.49 -12.69 -7.93
C ALA A 662 38.79 -13.73 -6.82
N LEU A 663 38.85 -15.02 -7.17
CA LEU A 663 39.18 -16.12 -6.26
C LEU A 663 40.67 -16.14 -5.86
N SER A 664 41.58 -15.75 -6.77
CA SER A 664 43.00 -15.58 -6.45
C SER A 664 43.20 -14.43 -5.46
N ASP A 665 42.51 -13.32 -5.70
CA ASP A 665 42.62 -12.10 -4.88
C ASP A 665 41.84 -12.18 -3.56
N PHE A 666 41.08 -13.25 -3.35
CA PHE A 666 40.25 -13.43 -2.16
C PHE A 666 41.07 -13.61 -0.88
N SER A 667 40.74 -12.84 0.16
CA SER A 667 41.27 -13.00 1.52
C SER A 667 40.19 -13.53 2.46
N GLU A 668 40.55 -14.52 3.28
CA GLU A 668 39.65 -14.98 4.36
C GLU A 668 39.35 -13.84 5.34
N PRO A 669 38.15 -13.81 5.95
CA PRO A 669 37.83 -12.81 6.97
C PRO A 669 38.64 -13.03 8.25
N GLY A 670 38.85 -11.95 9.01
CA GLY A 670 39.52 -12.01 10.30
C GLY A 670 38.68 -12.73 11.35
N ALA A 671 39.32 -13.39 12.31
CA ALA A 671 38.62 -14.05 13.41
C ALA A 671 37.86 -13.06 14.31
N ASP A 672 38.35 -11.81 14.41
CA ASP A 672 37.76 -10.74 15.21
C ASP A 672 36.64 -9.97 14.47
N ASP A 673 36.40 -10.26 13.19
CA ASP A 673 35.32 -9.65 12.42
C ASP A 673 33.94 -10.08 12.96
N THR A 674 32.94 -9.20 12.86
CA THR A 674 31.56 -9.55 13.21
C THR A 674 31.05 -10.71 12.36
N LEU A 675 30.12 -11.51 12.87
CA LEU A 675 29.57 -12.64 12.09
C LEU A 675 28.92 -12.21 10.77
N GLN A 676 28.29 -11.03 10.71
CA GLN A 676 27.80 -10.49 9.45
C GLN A 676 28.93 -10.09 8.50
N ALA A 677 30.02 -9.50 9.00
CA ALA A 677 31.19 -9.19 8.18
C ALA A 677 31.85 -10.46 7.64
N GLN A 678 32.03 -11.49 8.48
CA GLN A 678 32.52 -12.80 8.06
C GLN A 678 31.58 -13.43 7.01
N LEU A 679 30.27 -13.42 7.24
CA LEU A 679 29.27 -13.91 6.28
C LEU A 679 29.38 -13.19 4.94
N THR A 680 29.51 -11.86 4.95
CA THR A 680 29.65 -11.03 3.75
C THR A 680 30.91 -11.40 2.97
N THR A 681 32.04 -11.53 3.67
CA THR A 681 33.32 -11.88 3.05
C THR A 681 33.27 -13.26 2.43
N TRP A 682 32.83 -14.29 3.17
CA TRP A 682 32.70 -15.63 2.62
C TRP A 682 31.73 -15.72 1.45
N ALA A 683 30.60 -15.00 1.52
CA ALA A 683 29.61 -14.99 0.45
C ALA A 683 30.12 -14.32 -0.83
N LYS A 684 31.24 -13.56 -0.82
CA LYS A 684 31.84 -13.04 -2.07
C LYS A 684 32.25 -14.15 -3.02
N VAL A 685 32.60 -15.32 -2.49
CA VAL A 685 32.92 -16.50 -3.30
C VAL A 685 31.62 -17.21 -3.66
N ASP A 686 31.28 -17.21 -4.95
CA ASP A 686 30.18 -18.01 -5.47
C ASP A 686 30.49 -19.50 -5.34
N VAL A 687 29.79 -20.19 -4.43
CA VAL A 687 30.01 -21.62 -4.17
C VAL A 687 29.61 -22.49 -5.36
N VAL A 688 28.65 -22.06 -6.19
CA VAL A 688 28.26 -22.79 -7.41
C VAL A 688 29.31 -22.62 -8.49
N LEU A 689 29.85 -21.41 -8.70
CA LEU A 689 30.96 -21.21 -9.64
C LEU A 689 32.25 -21.86 -9.11
N LEU A 690 32.51 -21.86 -7.80
CA LEU A 690 33.65 -22.56 -7.21
C LEU A 690 33.57 -24.07 -7.47
N GLY A 691 32.40 -24.66 -7.24
CA GLY A 691 32.15 -26.06 -7.55
C GLY A 691 32.29 -26.37 -9.03
N THR A 692 31.71 -25.54 -9.90
CA THR A 692 31.81 -25.66 -11.36
C THR A 692 33.27 -25.55 -11.83
N ALA A 693 34.03 -24.60 -11.29
CA ALA A 693 35.45 -24.41 -11.58
C ALA A 693 36.27 -25.65 -11.16
N ASN A 694 36.04 -26.13 -9.94
CA ASN A 694 36.70 -27.33 -9.44
C ASN A 694 36.41 -28.54 -10.32
N HIS A 695 35.15 -28.75 -10.72
CA HIS A 695 34.78 -29.83 -11.63
C HIS A 695 35.46 -29.69 -12.98
N ALA A 696 35.33 -28.53 -13.63
CA ALA A 696 35.87 -28.26 -14.96
C ALA A 696 37.39 -28.47 -15.02
N LEU A 697 38.13 -27.90 -14.07
CA LEU A 697 39.59 -28.00 -14.01
C LEU A 697 40.05 -29.44 -13.74
N ASN A 698 39.37 -30.16 -12.82
CA ASN A 698 39.72 -31.55 -12.54
C ASN A 698 39.42 -32.48 -13.73
N SER A 699 38.30 -32.30 -14.43
CA SER A 699 37.98 -33.08 -15.64
C SER A 699 39.04 -32.90 -16.72
N VAL A 700 39.49 -31.66 -16.94
CA VAL A 700 40.54 -31.34 -17.92
C VAL A 700 41.90 -31.88 -17.47
N ALA A 701 42.27 -31.71 -16.20
CA ALA A 701 43.52 -32.24 -15.65
C ALA A 701 43.58 -33.78 -15.74
N ALA A 702 42.46 -34.46 -15.46
CA ALA A 702 42.35 -35.91 -15.62
C ALA A 702 42.54 -36.34 -17.08
N LEU A 703 41.93 -35.62 -18.03
CA LEU A 703 42.12 -35.88 -19.46
C LEU A 703 43.58 -35.70 -19.89
N VAL A 704 44.21 -34.59 -19.50
CA VAL A 704 45.61 -34.31 -19.84
C VAL A 704 46.52 -35.41 -19.30
N LYS A 705 46.33 -35.80 -18.04
CA LYS A 705 47.10 -36.89 -17.40
C LYS A 705 46.88 -38.24 -18.07
N ALA A 706 45.64 -38.56 -18.45
CA ALA A 706 45.32 -39.81 -19.16
C ALA A 706 45.91 -39.82 -20.57
N THR A 707 45.81 -38.71 -21.29
CA THR A 707 46.39 -38.54 -22.64
C THR A 707 47.91 -38.63 -22.59
N GLN A 708 48.56 -38.01 -21.60
CA GLN A 708 50.00 -38.12 -21.40
C GLN A 708 50.43 -39.57 -21.13
N ARG A 709 49.67 -40.31 -20.31
CA ARG A 709 49.92 -41.74 -20.05
C ARG A 709 49.80 -42.58 -21.32
N ASN A 710 48.75 -42.37 -22.11
CA ASN A 710 48.53 -43.08 -23.37
C ASN A 710 49.61 -42.77 -24.41
N ALA A 711 49.96 -41.49 -24.58
CA ALA A 711 51.06 -41.08 -25.46
C ALA A 711 52.39 -41.70 -25.02
N THR A 712 52.67 -41.73 -23.71
CA THR A 712 53.90 -42.36 -23.18
C THR A 712 53.89 -43.87 -23.39
N ALA A 713 52.73 -44.53 -23.23
CA ALA A 713 52.59 -45.97 -23.47
C ALA A 713 52.76 -46.32 -24.95
N GLN A 714 52.17 -45.54 -25.85
CA GLN A 714 52.32 -45.71 -27.30
C GLN A 714 53.77 -45.48 -27.75
N LEU A 715 54.44 -44.43 -27.24
CA LEU A 715 55.86 -44.18 -27.49
C LEU A 715 56.77 -45.33 -27.01
N ARG A 716 56.37 -46.04 -25.95
CA ARG A 716 57.09 -47.24 -25.46
C ARG A 716 56.78 -48.49 -26.28
N ALA A 717 55.55 -48.64 -26.78
CA ALA A 717 55.14 -49.77 -27.61
C ALA A 717 55.71 -49.70 -29.04
N GLU A 718 55.89 -48.49 -29.58
CA GLU A 718 56.48 -48.23 -30.91
C GLU A 718 58.03 -48.24 -30.89
N GLY A 719 58.65 -48.89 -29.89
CA GLY A 719 60.10 -48.97 -29.69
C GLY A 719 60.88 -49.63 -30.83
N GLY A 720 61.02 -48.94 -31.95
CA GLY A 720 61.84 -49.31 -33.10
C GLY A 720 62.20 -48.10 -33.96
N ALA A 721 63.31 -47.45 -33.60
CA ALA A 721 64.16 -46.60 -34.45
C ALA A 721 63.53 -45.37 -35.14
N ASP A 722 62.86 -44.47 -34.42
CA ASP A 722 62.91 -43.02 -34.78
C ASP A 722 62.41 -42.05 -33.67
N VAL A 723 62.67 -42.40 -32.41
CA VAL A 723 62.05 -41.72 -31.26
C VAL A 723 62.66 -40.34 -30.99
N ALA A 724 63.95 -40.14 -31.29
CA ALA A 724 64.66 -38.89 -31.01
C ALA A 724 64.24 -37.73 -31.93
N GLU A 725 63.99 -38.01 -33.22
CA GLU A 725 63.62 -36.99 -34.20
C GLU A 725 62.17 -36.52 -33.98
N LYS A 726 61.25 -37.45 -33.74
CA LYS A 726 59.85 -37.14 -33.40
C LYS A 726 59.69 -36.52 -32.01
N MET A 727 60.49 -36.91 -31.00
CA MET A 727 60.55 -36.20 -29.71
C MET A 727 61.04 -34.76 -29.89
N GLY A 728 62.04 -34.53 -30.75
CA GLY A 728 62.54 -33.19 -31.05
C GLY A 728 61.46 -32.28 -31.63
N GLN A 729 60.61 -32.82 -32.51
CA GLN A 729 59.50 -32.09 -33.12
C GLN A 729 58.32 -31.87 -32.17
N LEU A 730 57.94 -32.86 -31.37
CA LEU A 730 56.85 -32.72 -30.40
C LEU A 730 57.23 -31.73 -29.28
N ILE A 731 58.48 -31.79 -28.78
CA ILE A 731 59.00 -30.85 -27.78
C ILE A 731 59.14 -29.44 -28.37
N LYS A 732 59.54 -29.30 -29.64
CA LYS A 732 59.53 -27.99 -30.35
C LYS A 732 58.12 -27.40 -30.43
N ASN A 733 57.13 -28.21 -30.82
CA ASN A 733 55.75 -27.76 -30.99
C ASN A 733 55.07 -27.43 -29.65
N LEU A 734 55.45 -28.11 -28.56
CA LEU A 734 54.97 -27.80 -27.20
C LEU A 734 55.67 -26.58 -26.59
N ARG A 735 56.96 -26.33 -26.90
CA ARG A 735 57.69 -25.13 -26.43
C ARG A 735 57.29 -23.85 -27.17
N SER A 736 56.94 -23.93 -28.45
CA SER A 736 56.45 -22.78 -29.23
C SER A 736 55.06 -22.27 -28.80
N LEU A 737 54.39 -22.95 -27.87
CA LEU A 737 53.11 -22.53 -27.29
C LEU A 737 53.27 -21.78 -25.94
N GLY A 738 54.46 -21.81 -25.34
CA GLY A 738 54.78 -21.07 -24.10
C GLY A 738 55.42 -19.71 -24.33
N GLU A 739 55.70 -19.37 -25.60
CA GLU A 739 56.27 -18.09 -26.02
C GLU A 739 55.44 -17.51 -27.17
N ALA A 740 54.26 -17.00 -26.86
CA ALA A 740 53.58 -15.99 -27.66
C ALA A 740 53.14 -14.88 -26.70
N PRO A 741 53.36 -13.60 -27.07
CA PRO A 741 53.26 -12.46 -26.15
C PRO A 741 51.87 -12.23 -25.58
#